data_AF-F3PB38-F1
#
_entry.id   AF-F3PB38-F1
#
_cell.length_a   1.000
_cell.length_b   1.000
_cell.length_c   1.000
_cell.angle_alpha   90.00
_cell.angle_beta   90.00
_cell.angle_gamma   90.00
#
_symmetry.space_group_name_H-M   'P 1'
#
loop_
_entity.id
_entity.type
_entity.pdbx_description
1 polymer ?
#
loop_
_entity_poly.entity_id
_entity_poly.type
_entity_poly.pdbx_seq_one_letter_code
_entity_poly.pdbx_strand_id
1 'polypeptide(L)'
;MHLQHLSVHRKHVATLLAGVLLIALGSFAALVAPRASADQNTGVKVSFSPLILADKDGTEFPGKPAHLEDPVRMKFAWDASTANPQPGESFSIGLPAEYRYREIGRHDDLVLGNGTKVGDCVTTTETLTCTFNASISAATELKGSGNQMIVAQKVTQDNKTTFDANGTKVEVFHPNNERILPIAWVEKDLGKYANSLKRESSSLTWHIQFSGTTIANHLKAEAGSVNSVTFNDVSGGGQKLNPDLGSWYVRVNPEEFGGGADGYFDVAKADGTAMNTDHGKFVLKPTIGADGTTASITLSRTDGNFAKNANYEIVYQSLAEGGKIVPGKVYTNSATLNGGKNTTVSAQMAYKDPISYDVQLTQGFGSFGVKKYVTGAHQNDVPADTKVRVNVSYELPNGTTEADYPSWAKKPASNPYTVEVAAGQQQAGDTLREFPKGTKITLTEDTSAAALPGALGWGGKTFSVNGTETQETATFSVDSSVQAVGLYNEVIQKTGSFSVVKKVEGSNKEAFSKETFQIAYTCENGSEGTLDVKGDGTPVNGPSVPVGTNCEVTEKEKQADGGAEREGYTVDTKIDNGAFTIKEGAASATLVTVTNTYSEVPKPTPTPTPTEEPTPTPTPTEEPTPTPTPTEEPTPTPTPTEVPAPGTSASAPSGNGGSNLASTGTSAMPVVAAVATLLATGYVILAVRRRAS
;
A
#
# COMPACT_ATOMS: atom_id res chain seq x y z
N MET A 1 67.10 -13.11 -49.49
CA MET A 1 67.35 -14.44 -50.11
C MET A 1 66.54 -15.49 -49.34
N HIS A 2 66.36 -16.69 -49.92
CA HIS A 2 65.92 -18.00 -49.37
C HIS A 2 65.48 -18.16 -47.89
N LEU A 3 64.65 -19.13 -47.48
CA LEU A 3 63.59 -20.00 -48.07
C LEU A 3 63.08 -20.94 -46.92
N GLN A 4 61.99 -21.68 -47.11
CA GLN A 4 61.46 -22.77 -46.23
C GLN A 4 60.83 -22.31 -44.88
N HIS A 5 59.59 -22.69 -44.47
CA HIS A 5 58.93 -24.02 -44.27
C HIS A 5 59.53 -24.81 -43.08
N LEU A 6 58.79 -25.36 -42.08
CA LEU A 6 57.36 -25.52 -41.73
C LEU A 6 57.26 -25.60 -40.18
N SER A 7 56.32 -24.95 -39.47
CA SER A 7 54.92 -25.35 -39.14
C SER A 7 54.73 -26.20 -37.86
N VAL A 8 53.48 -26.23 -37.36
CA VAL A 8 52.92 -27.04 -36.25
C VAL A 8 53.48 -26.80 -34.84
N HIS A 9 52.89 -25.83 -34.13
CA HIS A 9 52.37 -26.09 -32.75
C HIS A 9 51.28 -25.13 -32.25
N ARG A 10 50.76 -24.21 -33.09
CA ARG A 10 49.50 -23.46 -32.81
C ARG A 10 48.27 -24.40 -32.85
N LYS A 11 48.04 -25.17 -31.77
CA LYS A 11 46.75 -25.87 -31.54
C LYS A 11 46.40 -26.26 -30.09
N HIS A 12 47.29 -26.05 -29.10
CA HIS A 12 47.06 -26.49 -27.71
C HIS A 12 46.95 -25.35 -26.66
N VAL A 13 47.10 -24.08 -27.05
CA VAL A 13 47.07 -22.93 -26.10
C VAL A 13 45.69 -22.23 -26.07
N ALA A 14 44.90 -22.32 -27.15
CA ALA A 14 43.61 -21.62 -27.25
C ALA A 14 42.52 -22.22 -26.34
N THR A 15 42.58 -23.52 -26.05
CA THR A 15 41.48 -24.24 -25.38
C THR A 15 41.46 -24.06 -23.86
N LEU A 16 42.60 -23.78 -23.20
CA LEU A 16 42.64 -23.51 -21.76
C LEU A 16 42.13 -22.10 -21.40
N LEU A 17 42.40 -21.10 -22.26
CA LEU A 17 42.02 -19.71 -21.99
C LEU A 17 40.50 -19.46 -22.07
N ALA A 18 39.76 -20.26 -22.84
CA ALA A 18 38.29 -20.20 -22.87
C ALA A 18 37.63 -20.80 -21.61
N GLY A 19 38.21 -21.87 -21.04
CA GLY A 19 37.63 -22.57 -19.89
C GLY A 19 37.71 -21.77 -18.58
N VAL A 20 38.82 -21.08 -18.34
CA VAL A 20 39.02 -20.30 -17.10
C VAL A 20 38.15 -19.03 -17.08
N LEU A 21 37.96 -18.37 -18.24
CA LEU A 21 37.21 -17.11 -18.32
C LEU A 21 35.71 -17.28 -18.07
N LEU A 22 35.12 -18.43 -18.45
CA LEU A 22 33.71 -18.73 -18.19
C LEU A 22 33.42 -19.05 -16.72
N ILE A 23 34.38 -19.63 -15.98
CA ILE A 23 34.21 -19.89 -14.54
C ILE A 23 34.39 -18.59 -13.72
N ALA A 24 35.28 -17.68 -14.17
CA ALA A 24 35.42 -16.35 -13.58
C ALA A 24 34.14 -15.49 -13.74
N LEU A 25 33.44 -15.60 -14.87
CA LEU A 25 32.16 -14.90 -15.10
C LEU A 25 30.97 -15.55 -14.37
N GLY A 26 30.95 -16.87 -14.20
CA GLY A 26 29.91 -17.56 -13.43
C GLY A 26 29.93 -17.27 -11.94
N SER A 27 31.10 -16.95 -11.37
CA SER A 27 31.28 -16.79 -9.92
C SER A 27 30.99 -15.38 -9.39
N PHE A 28 30.82 -14.37 -10.27
CA PHE A 28 30.60 -12.98 -9.86
C PHE A 28 29.12 -12.52 -9.95
N ALA A 29 28.21 -13.41 -10.37
CA ALA A 29 26.78 -13.12 -10.48
C ALA A 29 25.98 -13.42 -9.19
N ALA A 30 26.61 -13.95 -8.15
CA ALA A 30 25.93 -14.48 -6.95
C ALA A 30 25.99 -13.54 -5.71
N LEU A 31 26.49 -12.31 -5.85
CA LEU A 31 26.63 -11.35 -4.74
C LEU A 31 26.16 -9.93 -5.06
N VAL A 32 25.37 -9.78 -6.14
CA VAL A 32 24.42 -8.67 -6.30
C VAL A 32 23.03 -9.26 -6.55
N ALA A 33 22.48 -9.89 -5.51
CA ALA A 33 21.04 -9.70 -5.32
C ALA A 33 20.81 -8.19 -5.19
N PRO A 34 19.77 -7.60 -5.82
CA PRO A 34 19.35 -6.27 -5.41
C PRO A 34 19.05 -6.37 -3.90
N ARG A 35 19.76 -5.58 -3.08
CA ARG A 35 19.21 -5.25 -1.76
C ARG A 35 17.83 -4.69 -2.05
N ALA A 36 16.79 -5.26 -1.44
CA ALA A 36 15.45 -4.74 -1.59
C ALA A 36 15.50 -3.27 -1.15
N SER A 37 15.47 -2.36 -2.14
CA SER A 37 15.51 -0.94 -1.87
C SER A 37 14.14 -0.61 -1.33
N ALA A 38 14.05 -0.47 -0.01
CA ALA A 38 12.83 -0.13 0.70
C ALA A 38 12.14 1.04 -0.01
N ASP A 39 10.97 0.79 -0.61
CA ASP A 39 10.39 1.71 -1.60
C ASP A 39 10.23 3.11 -0.98
N GLN A 40 10.78 4.11 -1.67
CA GLN A 40 10.96 5.42 -1.05
C GLN A 40 9.63 6.18 -1.04
N ASN A 41 9.03 6.30 0.14
CA ASN A 41 7.82 7.11 0.33
C ASN A 41 8.20 8.59 0.36
N THR A 42 8.14 9.22 -0.82
CA THR A 42 8.42 10.66 -1.03
C THR A 42 7.38 11.59 -0.38
N GLY A 43 6.29 11.05 0.17
CA GLY A 43 5.34 11.80 0.99
C GLY A 43 5.85 12.15 2.39
N VAL A 44 6.87 11.43 2.89
CA VAL A 44 7.49 11.71 4.19
C VAL A 44 8.29 13.02 4.11
N LYS A 45 7.88 14.02 4.89
CA LYS A 45 8.50 15.34 4.92
C LYS A 45 9.69 15.32 5.88
N VAL A 46 10.82 15.89 5.48
CA VAL A 46 12.00 16.05 6.34
C VAL A 46 12.40 17.53 6.41
N SER A 47 12.84 17.98 7.57
CA SER A 47 13.26 19.36 7.86
C SER A 47 14.48 19.38 8.77
N PHE A 48 15.26 20.46 8.72
CA PHE A 48 16.53 20.60 9.44
C PHE A 48 16.54 21.83 10.34
N SER A 49 17.26 21.74 11.46
CA SER A 49 17.80 22.91 12.14
C SER A 49 19.09 23.38 11.44
N PRO A 50 19.53 24.64 11.62
CA PRO A 50 20.87 25.06 11.23
C PRO A 50 21.94 24.13 11.82
N LEU A 51 23.01 23.88 11.06
CA LEU A 51 24.11 23.04 11.51
C LEU A 51 24.87 23.71 12.66
N ILE A 52 25.40 22.91 13.58
CA ILE A 52 26.14 23.39 14.75
C ILE A 52 27.51 22.69 14.79
N LEU A 53 28.59 23.45 14.98
CA LEU A 53 29.92 22.89 15.20
C LEU A 53 29.91 21.99 16.44
N ALA A 54 30.58 20.85 16.38
CA ALA A 54 30.66 19.92 17.50
C ALA A 54 32.05 19.29 17.65
N ASP A 55 32.38 18.81 18.85
CA ASP A 55 33.55 17.94 19.01
C ASP A 55 33.25 16.48 18.59
N LYS A 56 34.30 15.66 18.66
CA LYS A 56 34.26 14.22 18.39
C LYS A 56 33.28 13.41 19.26
N ASP A 57 32.86 13.95 20.41
CA ASP A 57 31.98 13.36 21.43
C ASP A 57 30.56 13.99 21.42
N GLY A 58 30.29 14.87 20.43
CA GLY A 58 29.02 15.53 20.22
C GLY A 58 28.73 16.71 21.14
N THR A 59 29.72 17.30 21.82
CA THR A 59 29.54 18.58 22.54
C THR A 59 29.34 19.69 21.52
N GLU A 60 28.32 20.52 21.69
CA GLU A 60 27.96 21.58 20.74
C GLU A 60 28.69 22.91 21.05
N PHE A 61 29.22 23.55 20.00
CA PHE A 61 29.91 24.84 20.06
C PHE A 61 29.18 25.88 19.19
N PRO A 62 28.00 26.38 19.62
CA PRO A 62 27.29 27.44 18.92
C PRO A 62 28.13 28.73 18.87
N GLY A 63 27.93 29.54 17.83
CA GLY A 63 28.70 30.78 17.64
C GLY A 63 30.10 30.56 17.04
N LYS A 64 30.33 29.45 16.34
CA LYS A 64 31.60 29.11 15.68
C LYS A 64 31.41 28.57 14.26
N PRO A 65 32.23 29.01 13.28
CA PRO A 65 32.29 28.39 11.94
C PRO A 65 32.94 27.01 12.03
N ALA A 66 32.69 26.16 11.03
CA ALA A 66 33.40 24.90 10.85
C ALA A 66 34.61 25.06 9.92
N HIS A 67 35.63 24.26 10.15
CA HIS A 67 36.77 24.05 9.27
C HIS A 67 36.64 22.70 8.57
N LEU A 68 37.52 22.45 7.59
CA LEU A 68 37.72 21.12 7.01
C LEU A 68 38.02 20.09 8.13
N GLU A 69 37.47 18.88 8.00
CA GLU A 69 37.48 17.78 8.98
C GLU A 69 36.82 18.05 10.35
N ASP A 70 36.23 19.23 10.61
CA ASP A 70 35.48 19.46 11.85
C ASP A 70 34.22 18.56 11.90
N PRO A 71 33.93 17.92 13.05
CA PRO A 71 32.63 17.30 13.30
C PRO A 71 31.53 18.36 13.37
N VAL A 72 30.41 18.08 12.71
CA VAL A 72 29.25 18.98 12.67
C VAL A 72 28.00 18.19 13.03
N ARG A 73 27.14 18.80 13.82
CA ARG A 73 25.88 18.21 14.27
C ARG A 73 24.73 18.61 13.36
N MET A 74 24.05 17.60 12.82
CA MET A 74 22.80 17.73 12.08
C MET A 74 21.63 17.31 12.96
N LYS A 75 20.70 18.25 13.23
CA LYS A 75 19.42 17.96 13.88
C LYS A 75 18.32 18.04 12.82
N PHE A 76 17.51 16.99 12.72
CA PHE A 76 16.42 16.91 11.75
C PHE A 76 15.12 16.43 12.41
N ALA A 77 13.99 16.81 11.81
CA ALA A 77 12.66 16.33 12.15
C ALA A 77 11.99 15.78 10.89
N TRP A 78 11.22 14.71 11.05
CA TRP A 78 10.53 14.03 9.95
C TRP A 78 9.06 13.74 10.31
N ASP A 79 8.18 13.81 9.32
CA ASP A 79 6.74 13.61 9.49
C ASP A 79 6.17 12.80 8.31
N ALA A 80 5.64 11.63 8.62
CA ALA A 80 4.97 10.70 7.71
C ALA A 80 3.45 10.63 7.92
N SER A 81 2.88 11.48 8.79
CA SER A 81 1.45 11.44 9.15
C SER A 81 0.53 11.70 7.95
N THR A 82 0.97 12.52 6.98
CA THR A 82 0.27 12.71 5.69
C THR A 82 0.79 11.83 4.56
N ALA A 83 1.71 10.90 4.83
CA ALA A 83 2.41 10.09 3.84
C ALA A 83 1.86 8.65 3.71
N ASN A 84 1.04 8.21 4.68
CA ASN A 84 0.49 6.86 4.77
C ASN A 84 1.53 5.74 4.57
N PRO A 85 2.66 5.76 5.31
CA PRO A 85 3.77 4.84 5.09
C PRO A 85 3.37 3.38 5.30
N GLN A 86 3.89 2.49 4.46
CA GLN A 86 3.70 1.04 4.56
C GLN A 86 4.95 0.34 5.13
N PRO A 87 4.80 -0.82 5.80
CA PRO A 87 5.95 -1.62 6.21
C PRO A 87 6.87 -1.97 5.04
N GLY A 88 8.17 -1.74 5.19
CA GLY A 88 9.16 -1.92 4.14
C GLY A 88 9.37 -0.70 3.23
N GLU A 89 8.60 0.37 3.37
CA GLU A 89 8.92 1.68 2.76
C GLU A 89 10.00 2.42 3.55
N SER A 90 10.67 3.38 2.90
CA SER A 90 11.70 4.21 3.52
C SER A 90 11.56 5.72 3.26
N PHE A 91 12.25 6.51 4.08
CA PHE A 91 12.63 7.89 3.75
C PHE A 91 14.15 8.04 3.78
N SER A 92 14.70 9.04 3.07
CA SER A 92 16.15 9.27 3.01
C SER A 92 16.57 10.72 3.29
N ILE A 93 17.83 10.90 3.71
CA ILE A 93 18.52 12.18 3.85
C ILE A 93 19.86 12.10 3.14
N GLY A 94 19.98 12.83 2.02
CA GLY A 94 21.22 12.98 1.27
C GLY A 94 22.00 14.23 1.69
N LEU A 95 23.31 14.07 1.89
CA LEU A 95 24.25 15.15 2.16
C LEU A 95 24.81 15.72 0.84
N PRO A 96 25.10 17.02 0.76
CA PRO A 96 25.84 17.61 -0.35
C PRO A 96 27.35 17.35 -0.19
N ALA A 97 28.12 17.61 -1.25
CA ALA A 97 29.56 17.36 -1.31
C ALA A 97 30.38 18.01 -0.17
N GLU A 98 29.86 19.03 0.51
CA GLU A 98 30.48 19.66 1.67
C GLU A 98 30.52 18.76 2.92
N TYR A 99 29.68 17.73 3.01
CA TYR A 99 29.53 16.89 4.20
C TYR A 99 29.45 15.39 3.91
N ARG A 100 29.96 14.58 4.83
CA ARG A 100 29.76 13.12 4.88
C ARG A 100 29.33 12.65 6.26
N TYR A 101 28.63 11.51 6.35
CA TYR A 101 28.33 10.88 7.64
C TYR A 101 29.62 10.39 8.33
N ARG A 102 29.72 10.61 9.65
CA ARG A 102 30.91 10.27 10.44
C ARG A 102 31.10 8.76 10.61
N GLU A 103 30.00 8.03 10.79
CA GLU A 103 29.96 6.57 10.95
C GLU A 103 29.18 5.99 9.77
N ILE A 104 29.85 5.16 8.95
CA ILE A 104 29.37 4.62 7.67
C ILE A 104 29.11 3.12 7.86
N GLY A 105 28.02 2.60 7.31
CA GLY A 105 27.55 1.23 7.57
C GLY A 105 27.01 1.04 8.99
N ARG A 106 26.71 2.14 9.69
CA ARG A 106 26.11 2.10 11.02
C ARG A 106 24.61 1.87 10.86
N HIS A 107 24.09 0.96 11.69
CA HIS A 107 22.67 0.74 11.88
C HIS A 107 22.25 1.31 13.24
N ASP A 108 21.14 2.06 13.26
CA ASP A 108 20.45 2.49 14.48
C ASP A 108 18.96 2.14 14.36
N ASP A 109 18.40 1.51 15.38
CA ASP A 109 16.97 1.20 15.42
C ASP A 109 16.15 2.47 15.67
N LEU A 110 15.04 2.61 14.93
CA LEU A 110 13.98 3.56 15.25
C LEU A 110 13.09 2.92 16.32
N VAL A 111 13.12 3.47 17.53
CA VAL A 111 12.46 2.88 18.71
C VAL A 111 11.56 3.92 19.38
N LEU A 112 10.34 3.51 19.73
CA LEU A 112 9.41 4.30 20.53
C LEU A 112 9.84 4.36 22.01
N GLY A 113 9.38 5.35 22.77
CA GLY A 113 9.73 5.52 24.19
C GLY A 113 9.34 4.36 25.13
N ASN A 114 8.59 3.36 24.65
CA ASN A 114 8.26 2.11 25.36
C ASN A 114 9.21 0.93 25.02
N GLY A 115 10.16 1.11 24.11
CA GLY A 115 11.07 0.06 23.62
C GLY A 115 10.64 -0.67 22.34
N THR A 116 9.49 -0.35 21.74
CA THR A 116 9.04 -0.97 20.48
C THR A 116 9.86 -0.43 19.29
N LYS A 117 10.59 -1.31 18.59
CA LYS A 117 11.23 -0.99 17.31
C LYS A 117 10.18 -0.82 16.21
N VAL A 118 10.17 0.33 15.53
CA VAL A 118 9.27 0.67 14.42
C VAL A 118 9.96 0.79 13.05
N GLY A 119 11.28 0.64 13.02
CA GLY A 119 12.11 0.68 11.81
C GLY A 119 13.60 0.65 12.15
N ASP A 120 14.47 0.77 11.15
CA ASP A 120 15.89 1.07 11.36
C ASP A 120 16.47 1.99 10.29
N CYS A 121 17.53 2.71 10.66
CA CYS A 121 18.24 3.65 9.82
C CYS A 121 19.67 3.17 9.54
N VAL A 122 20.11 3.31 8.30
CA VAL A 122 21.42 2.88 7.81
C VAL A 122 22.15 4.04 7.13
N THR A 123 23.44 4.22 7.44
CA THR A 123 24.29 5.25 6.82
C THR A 123 25.19 4.71 5.71
N THR A 124 25.27 5.45 4.60
CA THR A 124 26.40 5.42 3.64
C THR A 124 27.32 6.62 3.91
N THR A 125 28.28 6.91 3.03
CA THR A 125 29.06 8.16 3.10
C THR A 125 28.18 9.40 2.99
N GLU A 126 27.15 9.34 2.14
CA GLU A 126 26.39 10.50 1.66
C GLU A 126 24.89 10.41 1.97
N THR A 127 24.37 9.25 2.39
CA THR A 127 22.93 9.02 2.58
C THR A 127 22.64 8.36 3.92
N LEU A 128 21.64 8.87 4.64
CA LEU A 128 20.95 8.13 5.68
C LEU A 128 19.63 7.62 5.07
N THR A 129 19.36 6.31 5.14
CA THR A 129 18.07 5.73 4.74
C THR A 129 17.42 5.10 5.95
N CYS A 130 16.18 5.47 6.25
CA CYS A 130 15.39 4.97 7.37
C CYS A 130 14.17 4.20 6.85
N THR A 131 14.09 2.90 7.17
CA THR A 131 13.08 1.97 6.68
C THR A 131 12.13 1.58 7.81
N PHE A 132 10.82 1.62 7.55
CA PHE A 132 9.79 1.25 8.53
C PHE A 132 9.51 -0.26 8.55
N ASN A 133 9.11 -0.80 9.70
CA ASN A 133 8.76 -2.22 9.86
C ASN A 133 7.24 -2.44 10.06
N ALA A 134 6.81 -3.68 10.34
CA ALA A 134 5.39 -4.02 10.52
C ALA A 134 4.68 -3.26 11.65
N SER A 135 5.40 -2.73 12.65
CA SER A 135 4.80 -2.05 13.81
C SER A 135 4.16 -0.69 13.48
N ILE A 136 4.39 -0.12 12.29
CA ILE A 136 3.73 1.13 11.87
C ILE A 136 2.33 0.94 11.27
N SER A 137 1.87 -0.30 11.09
CA SER A 137 0.73 -0.65 10.20
C SER A 137 -0.61 0.01 10.50
N ALA A 138 -0.83 0.52 11.72
CA ALA A 138 -2.06 1.24 12.08
C ALA A 138 -1.79 2.69 12.55
N ALA A 139 -0.66 3.28 12.19
CA ALA A 139 -0.34 4.66 12.54
C ALA A 139 -1.25 5.67 11.81
N THR A 140 -1.80 6.63 12.54
CA THR A 140 -2.42 7.86 12.00
C THR A 140 -1.46 9.04 12.06
N GLU A 141 -0.67 9.13 13.13
CA GLU A 141 0.52 9.98 13.14
C GLU A 141 1.75 9.10 13.27
N LEU A 142 2.74 9.35 12.42
CA LEU A 142 4.07 8.76 12.53
C LEU A 142 5.08 9.85 12.20
N LYS A 143 5.80 10.30 13.21
CA LYS A 143 6.74 11.43 13.12
C LYS A 143 7.87 11.23 14.10
N GLY A 144 8.94 11.99 13.95
CA GLY A 144 10.08 11.88 14.85
C GLY A 144 11.15 12.93 14.62
N SER A 145 12.25 12.78 15.35
CA SER A 145 13.44 13.59 15.17
C SER A 145 14.70 12.75 15.27
N GLY A 146 15.80 13.27 14.73
CA GLY A 146 17.09 12.60 14.77
C GLY A 146 18.21 13.61 14.95
N ASN A 147 19.24 13.16 15.66
CA ASN A 147 20.49 13.86 15.82
C ASN A 147 21.61 13.01 15.21
N GLN A 148 22.30 13.56 14.23
CA GLN A 148 23.36 12.88 13.48
C GLN A 148 24.67 13.67 13.50
N MET A 149 25.78 12.95 13.37
CA MET A 149 27.11 13.54 13.28
C MET A 149 27.65 13.37 11.85
N ILE A 150 27.84 14.51 11.20
CA ILE A 150 28.48 14.63 9.90
C ILE A 150 29.88 15.24 10.08
N VAL A 151 30.70 15.22 9.03
CA VAL A 151 32.04 15.83 9.01
C VAL A 151 32.12 16.76 7.80
N ALA A 152 32.61 17.98 8.00
CA ALA A 152 32.86 18.92 6.92
C ALA A 152 34.05 18.44 6.08
N GLN A 153 33.81 17.99 4.84
CA GLN A 153 34.84 17.34 4.00
C GLN A 153 35.34 18.21 2.84
N LYS A 154 34.86 19.46 2.73
CA LYS A 154 35.21 20.37 1.64
C LYS A 154 35.09 21.83 2.09
N VAL A 155 36.08 22.64 1.76
CA VAL A 155 36.07 24.11 1.95
C VAL A 155 35.10 24.75 0.96
N THR A 156 34.38 25.80 1.38
CA THR A 156 33.48 26.57 0.51
C THR A 156 33.62 28.08 0.74
N GLN A 157 32.96 28.88 -0.08
CA GLN A 157 32.80 30.33 0.12
C GLN A 157 31.37 30.71 0.56
N ASP A 158 30.39 29.85 0.30
CA ASP A 158 29.00 30.04 0.69
C ASP A 158 28.78 29.71 2.18
N ASN A 159 27.79 30.34 2.81
CA ASN A 159 27.41 30.11 4.21
C ASN A 159 26.27 29.08 4.39
N LYS A 160 25.82 28.47 3.29
CA LYS A 160 24.75 27.48 3.24
C LYS A 160 25.01 26.50 2.11
N THR A 161 24.40 25.32 2.19
CA THR A 161 24.39 24.30 1.14
C THR A 161 23.01 23.65 1.06
N THR A 162 22.79 22.74 0.11
CA THR A 162 21.49 22.15 -0.19
C THR A 162 21.47 20.66 0.13
N PHE A 163 20.70 20.28 1.15
CA PHE A 163 20.48 18.90 1.55
C PHE A 163 19.37 18.26 0.70
N ASP A 164 19.40 16.95 0.56
CA ASP A 164 18.31 16.16 -0.01
C ASP A 164 17.41 15.64 1.12
N ALA A 165 16.27 16.28 1.29
CA ALA A 165 15.21 15.93 2.24
C ALA A 165 14.20 15.01 1.56
N ASN A 166 14.53 13.72 1.46
CA ASN A 166 13.67 12.67 0.91
C ASN A 166 13.18 12.95 -0.53
N GLY A 167 14.05 13.46 -1.40
CA GLY A 167 13.77 13.92 -2.76
C GLY A 167 13.54 15.44 -2.87
N THR A 168 13.23 16.12 -1.76
CA THR A 168 13.04 17.58 -1.72
C THR A 168 14.36 18.29 -1.44
N LYS A 169 14.75 19.26 -2.27
CA LYS A 169 15.97 20.05 -2.02
C LYS A 169 15.69 21.14 -0.97
N VAL A 170 16.45 21.14 0.13
CA VAL A 170 16.29 22.06 1.27
C VAL A 170 17.61 22.78 1.55
N GLU A 171 17.58 24.11 1.60
CA GLU A 171 18.75 24.90 2.00
C GLU A 171 18.99 24.79 3.52
N VAL A 172 20.24 24.56 3.91
CA VAL A 172 20.66 24.45 5.31
C VAL A 172 21.91 25.31 5.53
N PHE A 173 21.84 26.19 6.53
CA PHE A 173 22.98 27.02 6.93
C PHE A 173 24.07 26.18 7.60
N HIS A 174 25.32 26.50 7.26
CA HIS A 174 26.51 26.00 7.93
C HIS A 174 26.63 26.56 9.35
N PRO A 175 27.52 25.99 10.20
CA PRO A 175 27.77 26.50 11.54
C PRO A 175 28.07 28.01 11.58
N ASN A 176 27.41 28.69 12.51
CA ASN A 176 27.36 30.15 12.66
C ASN A 176 26.87 30.97 11.45
N ASN A 177 26.27 30.35 10.44
CA ASN A 177 25.93 31.02 9.17
C ASN A 177 27.18 31.63 8.48
N GLU A 178 28.29 30.90 8.55
CA GLU A 178 29.58 31.22 7.94
C GLU A 178 30.04 30.12 6.97
N ARG A 179 31.00 30.41 6.10
CA ARG A 179 31.59 29.43 5.18
C ARG A 179 32.44 28.38 5.91
N ILE A 180 32.58 27.19 5.32
CA ILE A 180 33.53 26.17 5.81
C ILE A 180 34.96 26.62 5.48
N LEU A 181 35.81 26.73 6.50
CA LEU A 181 37.17 27.28 6.42
C LEU A 181 38.25 26.19 6.18
N PRO A 182 39.40 26.52 5.57
CA PRO A 182 40.56 25.63 5.58
C PRO A 182 41.21 25.58 6.97
N ILE A 183 41.82 24.44 7.34
CA ILE A 183 42.63 24.36 8.57
C ILE A 183 43.98 25.09 8.34
N ALA A 184 44.22 26.15 9.11
CA ALA A 184 45.51 26.85 9.13
C ALA A 184 46.63 25.98 9.74
N TRP A 185 47.86 26.13 9.26
CA TRP A 185 49.02 25.48 9.90
C TRP A 185 49.26 26.10 11.28
N VAL A 186 49.58 25.26 12.26
CA VAL A 186 49.95 25.65 13.62
C VAL A 186 51.05 24.72 14.09
N GLU A 187 52.16 25.28 14.58
CA GLU A 187 53.27 24.50 15.14
C GLU A 187 52.78 23.64 16.30
N LYS A 188 53.14 22.35 16.30
CA LYS A 188 52.82 21.44 17.40
C LYS A 188 53.94 21.44 18.44
N ASP A 189 53.59 21.77 19.68
CA ASP A 189 54.41 21.35 20.83
C ASP A 189 54.33 19.83 21.00
N LEU A 190 55.29 19.26 21.75
CA LEU A 190 55.29 17.86 22.13
C LEU A 190 53.94 17.50 22.78
N GLY A 191 53.19 16.64 22.11
CA GLY A 191 51.82 16.33 22.47
C GLY A 191 51.42 14.91 22.11
N LYS A 192 50.25 14.50 22.58
CA LYS A 192 49.70 13.17 22.34
C LYS A 192 48.19 13.25 22.20
N TYR A 193 47.63 12.52 21.24
CA TYR A 193 46.19 12.41 21.06
C TYR A 193 45.81 11.04 20.46
N ALA A 194 44.51 10.81 20.26
CA ALA A 194 43.98 9.67 19.53
C ALA A 194 42.92 10.13 18.52
N ASN A 195 42.76 9.37 17.44
CA ASN A 195 41.66 9.61 16.51
C ASN A 195 40.30 9.28 17.14
N SER A 196 39.28 10.00 16.67
CA SER A 196 37.89 9.85 17.09
C SER A 196 37.37 8.42 16.87
N LEU A 197 36.93 7.76 17.93
CA LEU A 197 36.35 6.42 17.85
C LEU A 197 34.95 6.42 17.20
N LYS A 198 34.58 5.28 16.63
CA LYS A 198 33.24 4.96 16.11
C LYS A 198 32.69 3.77 16.91
N ARG A 199 31.36 3.56 16.94
CA ARG A 199 30.74 2.48 17.74
C ARG A 199 31.39 1.10 17.50
N GLU A 200 31.71 0.81 16.24
CA GLU A 200 32.25 -0.48 15.78
C GLU A 200 33.80 -0.55 15.69
N SER A 201 34.54 0.41 16.26
CA SER A 201 36.01 0.41 16.21
C SER A 201 36.62 -0.81 16.94
N SER A 202 37.53 -1.52 16.28
CA SER A 202 38.32 -2.63 16.88
C SER A 202 39.70 -2.19 17.38
N SER A 203 40.21 -1.08 16.86
CA SER A 203 41.50 -0.49 17.20
C SER A 203 41.37 1.00 17.56
N LEU A 204 42.39 1.51 18.24
CA LEU A 204 42.55 2.92 18.57
C LEU A 204 43.86 3.41 17.93
N THR A 205 43.77 4.42 17.05
CA THR A 205 44.96 5.06 16.47
C THR A 205 45.43 6.18 17.38
N TRP A 206 46.66 6.07 17.89
CA TRP A 206 47.34 7.05 18.74
C TRP A 206 48.37 7.83 17.94
N HIS A 207 48.56 9.08 18.33
CA HIS A 207 49.46 10.04 17.70
C HIS A 207 50.38 10.64 18.77
N ILE A 208 51.70 10.64 18.51
CA ILE A 208 52.68 11.46 19.23
C ILE A 208 53.12 12.56 18.27
N GLN A 209 52.81 13.82 18.58
CA GLN A 209 53.08 14.99 17.73
C GLN A 209 54.21 15.86 18.31
N PHE A 210 54.96 16.56 17.44
CA PHE A 210 55.92 17.62 17.79
C PHE A 210 56.33 18.41 16.52
N SER A 211 57.10 19.49 16.66
CA SER A 211 57.81 20.15 15.55
C SER A 211 59.32 19.98 15.68
N GLY A 212 60.07 20.23 14.62
CA GLY A 212 61.55 20.22 14.67
C GLY A 212 62.15 21.29 15.60
N THR A 213 61.40 22.34 15.92
CA THR A 213 61.77 23.36 16.90
C THR A 213 61.42 22.91 18.33
N THR A 214 60.16 22.51 18.57
CA THR A 214 59.67 22.21 19.92
C THR A 214 60.35 20.97 20.49
N ILE A 215 60.62 19.95 19.68
CA ILE A 215 61.31 18.73 20.12
C ILE A 215 62.77 19.00 20.54
N ALA A 216 63.45 19.94 19.85
CA ALA A 216 64.80 20.37 20.22
C ALA A 216 64.79 21.13 21.56
N ASN A 217 63.80 22.00 21.79
CA ASN A 217 63.62 22.71 23.06
C ASN A 217 63.43 21.74 24.25
N HIS A 218 62.59 20.71 24.10
CA HIS A 218 62.38 19.67 25.13
C HIS A 218 63.63 18.84 25.43
N LEU A 219 64.49 18.64 24.43
CA LEU A 219 65.80 17.98 24.57
C LEU A 219 66.94 18.92 24.99
N LYS A 220 66.69 20.23 25.05
CA LYS A 220 67.70 21.29 25.25
C LYS A 220 68.82 21.29 24.21
N ALA A 221 68.48 20.89 22.99
CA ALA A 221 69.34 20.94 21.81
C ALA A 221 69.06 22.22 21.00
N GLU A 222 69.96 22.57 20.07
CA GLU A 222 69.69 23.68 19.15
C GLU A 222 68.56 23.28 18.18
N ALA A 223 67.64 24.21 17.89
CA ALA A 223 66.57 23.97 16.92
C ALA A 223 67.15 23.53 15.57
N GLY A 224 66.64 22.41 15.02
CA GLY A 224 67.17 21.82 13.79
C GLY A 224 68.52 21.10 13.90
N SER A 225 69.05 20.85 15.11
CA SER A 225 70.21 19.97 15.34
C SER A 225 69.84 18.49 15.59
N VAL A 226 68.57 18.23 15.96
CA VAL A 226 68.08 16.88 16.29
C VAL A 226 67.70 16.13 15.02
N ASN A 227 68.20 14.91 14.85
CA ASN A 227 67.81 13.98 13.78
C ASN A 227 67.11 12.70 14.28
N SER A 228 67.10 12.44 15.59
CA SER A 228 66.46 11.25 16.14
C SER A 228 65.91 11.47 17.55
N VAL A 229 64.79 10.81 17.84
CA VAL A 229 64.10 10.81 19.12
C VAL A 229 63.67 9.40 19.50
N THR A 230 63.57 9.11 20.79
CA THR A 230 63.01 7.84 21.29
C THR A 230 62.00 8.11 22.41
N PHE A 231 60.81 7.55 22.27
CA PHE A 231 59.74 7.63 23.26
C PHE A 231 59.54 6.27 23.93
N ASN A 232 59.36 6.26 25.25
CA ASN A 232 58.84 5.09 25.95
C ASN A 232 57.32 5.26 26.11
N ASP A 233 56.54 4.40 25.46
CA ASP A 233 55.08 4.42 25.43
C ASP A 233 54.48 3.37 26.38
N VAL A 234 53.34 3.69 26.99
CA VAL A 234 52.59 2.85 27.93
C VAL A 234 51.09 2.96 27.64
N SER A 235 50.42 1.85 27.34
CA SER A 235 48.97 1.79 27.08
C SER A 235 48.20 1.20 28.26
N GLY A 236 47.21 1.93 28.76
CA GLY A 236 46.26 1.51 29.80
C GLY A 236 44.81 1.44 29.29
N GLY A 237 43.91 0.89 30.12
CA GLY A 237 42.50 0.67 29.76
C GLY A 237 42.22 -0.67 29.07
N GLY A 238 43.08 -1.68 29.23
CA GLY A 238 42.88 -3.04 28.72
C GLY A 238 43.22 -3.26 27.24
N GLN A 239 43.46 -2.18 26.48
CA GLN A 239 44.02 -2.24 25.13
C GLN A 239 45.46 -2.81 25.14
N LYS A 240 45.87 -3.38 24.00
CA LYS A 240 47.27 -3.78 23.75
C LYS A 240 47.80 -3.15 22.47
N LEU A 241 49.09 -2.83 22.40
CA LEU A 241 49.73 -2.30 21.20
C LEU A 241 49.66 -3.31 20.04
N ASN A 242 49.34 -2.84 18.83
CA ASN A 242 49.18 -3.71 17.66
C ASN A 242 50.56 -4.22 17.21
N PRO A 243 50.82 -5.55 17.17
CA PRO A 243 52.10 -6.09 16.71
C PRO A 243 52.31 -6.00 15.19
N ASP A 244 51.27 -5.71 14.40
CA ASP A 244 51.43 -5.43 12.97
C ASP A 244 52.08 -4.06 12.75
N LEU A 245 53.39 -4.08 12.50
CA LEU A 245 54.19 -2.88 12.22
C LEU A 245 53.83 -2.21 10.89
N GLY A 246 53.05 -2.86 10.02
CA GLY A 246 52.47 -2.26 8.83
C GLY A 246 51.37 -1.23 9.13
N SER A 247 50.83 -1.23 10.36
CA SER A 247 49.87 -0.21 10.84
C SER A 247 50.55 0.96 11.58
N TRP A 248 51.88 0.99 11.65
CA TRP A 248 52.66 2.00 12.36
C TRP A 248 53.48 2.81 11.36
N TYR A 249 53.36 4.14 11.40
CA TYR A 249 53.96 5.01 10.41
C TYR A 249 54.29 6.40 10.95
N VAL A 250 55.02 7.18 10.15
CA VAL A 250 55.35 8.58 10.40
C VAL A 250 54.76 9.43 9.30
N ARG A 251 54.19 10.57 9.70
CA ARG A 251 53.74 11.62 8.77
C ARG A 251 54.36 12.96 9.11
N VAL A 252 54.61 13.76 8.07
CA VAL A 252 55.26 15.08 8.14
C VAL A 252 54.30 16.12 7.58
N ASN A 253 54.20 17.27 8.26
CA ASN A 253 53.36 18.40 7.86
C ASN A 253 54.18 19.70 7.88
N PRO A 254 54.86 20.04 6.76
CA PRO A 254 55.60 21.29 6.58
C PRO A 254 54.63 22.49 6.52
N GLU A 255 55.06 23.63 7.04
CA GLU A 255 54.25 24.87 7.16
C GLU A 255 53.64 25.32 5.83
N GLU A 256 54.39 25.22 4.74
CA GLU A 256 54.02 25.65 3.39
C GLU A 256 52.80 24.93 2.78
N PHE A 257 52.37 23.79 3.35
CA PHE A 257 51.20 23.02 2.88
C PHE A 257 49.93 23.21 3.73
N GLY A 258 49.95 24.08 4.74
CA GLY A 258 48.79 24.32 5.61
C GLY A 258 48.58 23.21 6.67
N GLY A 259 47.51 23.33 7.47
CA GLY A 259 47.25 22.42 8.60
C GLY A 259 46.22 21.32 8.33
N GLY A 260 45.63 21.30 7.14
CA GLY A 260 44.61 20.32 6.74
C GLY A 260 45.19 18.94 6.41
N ALA A 261 44.31 17.96 6.17
CA ALA A 261 44.71 16.59 5.86
C ALA A 261 45.66 16.50 4.65
N ASP A 262 45.41 17.30 3.60
CA ASP A 262 46.23 17.37 2.38
C ASP A 262 47.65 17.90 2.62
N GLY A 263 47.91 18.52 3.78
CA GLY A 263 49.23 18.97 4.20
C GLY A 263 50.04 17.94 4.99
N TYR A 264 49.51 16.73 5.25
CA TYR A 264 50.23 15.65 5.91
C TYR A 264 50.68 14.59 4.90
N PHE A 265 51.98 14.33 4.87
CA PHE A 265 52.61 13.36 3.98
C PHE A 265 53.14 12.16 4.76
N ASP A 266 52.63 10.97 4.45
CA ASP A 266 53.07 9.71 5.05
C ASP A 266 54.43 9.29 4.45
N VAL A 267 55.49 9.27 5.28
CA VAL A 267 56.89 9.17 4.80
C VAL A 267 57.54 7.80 4.98
N ALA A 268 57.24 7.09 6.08
CA ALA A 268 57.86 5.80 6.39
C ALA A 268 57.00 4.96 7.35
N LYS A 269 57.06 3.63 7.21
CA LYS A 269 56.45 2.65 8.11
C LYS A 269 57.46 2.00 9.06
N ALA A 270 56.97 1.40 10.14
CA ALA A 270 57.77 0.60 11.07
C ALA A 270 58.16 -0.79 10.54
N ASP A 271 57.43 -1.31 9.55
CA ASP A 271 57.77 -2.56 8.83
C ASP A 271 59.00 -2.41 7.90
N GLY A 272 59.52 -1.19 7.73
CA GLY A 272 60.62 -0.86 6.84
C GLY A 272 60.21 -0.33 5.46
N THR A 273 58.91 -0.29 5.15
CA THR A 273 58.39 0.28 3.91
C THR A 273 58.60 1.80 3.88
N ALA A 274 59.39 2.27 2.91
CA ALA A 274 59.44 3.68 2.56
C ALA A 274 58.13 4.09 1.84
N MET A 275 57.60 5.26 2.17
CA MET A 275 56.41 5.83 1.52
C MET A 275 56.83 7.07 0.71
N ASN A 276 56.29 8.26 0.99
CA ASN A 276 56.73 9.47 0.29
C ASN A 276 58.11 9.93 0.82
N THR A 277 59.14 9.89 -0.03
CA THR A 277 60.50 10.34 0.34
C THR A 277 60.80 11.81 0.04
N ASP A 278 59.90 12.54 -0.61
CA ASP A 278 60.14 13.91 -1.09
C ASP A 278 60.19 14.92 0.07
N HIS A 279 59.52 14.60 1.18
CA HIS A 279 59.56 15.35 2.44
C HIS A 279 60.65 14.84 3.41
N GLY A 280 61.52 13.95 2.95
CA GLY A 280 62.68 13.42 3.66
C GLY A 280 62.64 11.90 3.89
N LYS A 281 63.78 11.33 4.32
CA LYS A 281 63.95 9.89 4.55
C LYS A 281 63.96 9.59 6.05
N PHE A 282 63.04 8.72 6.47
CA PHE A 282 62.80 8.41 7.89
C PHE A 282 62.82 6.90 8.14
N VAL A 283 63.13 6.53 9.38
CA VAL A 283 63.12 5.16 9.89
C VAL A 283 62.41 5.17 11.23
N LEU A 284 61.31 4.42 11.32
CA LEU A 284 60.55 4.19 12.56
C LEU A 284 60.88 2.79 13.09
N LYS A 285 61.24 2.69 14.38
CA LYS A 285 61.63 1.45 15.05
C LYS A 285 60.93 1.34 16.41
N PRO A 286 59.74 0.75 16.47
CA PRO A 286 59.12 0.34 17.72
C PRO A 286 59.72 -1.00 18.21
N THR A 287 59.72 -1.21 19.52
CA THR A 287 60.01 -2.48 20.18
C THR A 287 58.98 -2.64 21.29
N ILE A 288 57.98 -3.49 21.05
CA ILE A 288 56.86 -3.74 21.98
C ILE A 288 57.33 -4.70 23.09
N GLY A 289 56.96 -4.42 24.33
CA GLY A 289 57.24 -5.23 25.51
C GLY A 289 56.46 -6.55 25.52
N ALA A 290 56.95 -7.53 26.29
CA ALA A 290 56.32 -8.85 26.41
C ALA A 290 54.91 -8.82 27.06
N ASP A 291 54.54 -7.71 27.70
CA ASP A 291 53.20 -7.44 28.20
C ASP A 291 52.19 -7.12 27.07
N GLY A 292 52.68 -6.61 25.93
CA GLY A 292 51.88 -6.01 24.85
C GLY A 292 51.31 -4.64 25.21
N THR A 293 51.76 -4.01 26.30
CA THR A 293 51.25 -2.74 26.83
C THR A 293 52.31 -1.65 26.99
N THR A 294 53.57 -1.96 26.69
CA THR A 294 54.67 -0.99 26.64
C THR A 294 55.40 -1.05 25.29
N ALA A 295 56.02 0.05 24.86
CA ALA A 295 56.95 0.03 23.74
C ALA A 295 58.06 1.10 23.86
N SER A 296 59.25 0.80 23.35
CA SER A 296 60.26 1.81 23.03
C SER A 296 60.16 2.15 21.54
N ILE A 297 59.96 3.42 21.19
CA ILE A 297 59.65 3.87 19.83
C ILE A 297 60.70 4.90 19.40
N THR A 298 61.66 4.49 18.58
CA THR A 298 62.67 5.37 17.99
C THR A 298 62.22 5.85 16.61
N LEU A 299 62.25 7.16 16.38
CA LEU A 299 62.16 7.78 15.05
C LEU A 299 63.51 8.45 14.74
N SER A 300 64.09 8.12 13.59
CA SER A 300 65.29 8.77 13.05
C SER A 300 65.02 9.29 11.64
N ARG A 301 65.43 10.53 11.35
CA ARG A 301 65.64 11.01 9.99
C ARG A 301 67.05 10.63 9.53
N THR A 302 67.19 10.09 8.33
CA THR A 302 68.44 9.48 7.83
C THR A 302 69.15 10.31 6.76
N ASP A 303 68.49 11.33 6.20
CA ASP A 303 69.04 12.25 5.20
C ASP A 303 69.35 13.66 5.75
N GLY A 304 69.14 13.89 7.05
CA GLY A 304 69.40 15.15 7.72
C GLY A 304 68.72 15.25 9.07
N ASN A 305 68.56 16.48 9.57
CA ASN A 305 67.89 16.78 10.84
C ASN A 305 66.39 17.08 10.63
N PHE A 306 65.60 17.04 11.71
CA PHE A 306 64.21 17.51 11.67
C PHE A 306 64.17 18.99 11.27
N ALA A 307 63.38 19.31 10.24
CA ALA A 307 63.20 20.68 9.77
C ALA A 307 62.40 21.49 10.80
N LYS A 308 62.79 22.75 11.01
CA LYS A 308 62.21 23.64 12.04
C LYS A 308 60.71 23.85 11.80
N ASN A 309 60.36 24.33 10.61
CA ASN A 309 59.01 24.69 10.17
C ASN A 309 58.22 23.46 9.66
N ALA A 310 58.32 22.34 10.37
CA ALA A 310 57.57 21.13 10.05
C ALA A 310 57.10 20.43 11.33
N ASN A 311 55.83 20.03 11.31
CA ASN A 311 55.25 19.14 12.29
C ASN A 311 55.55 17.68 11.91
N TYR A 312 55.73 16.84 12.91
CA TYR A 312 55.97 15.41 12.80
C TYR A 312 54.97 14.68 13.68
N GLU A 313 54.42 13.57 13.17
CA GLU A 313 53.63 12.66 13.97
C GLU A 313 54.07 11.21 13.79
N ILE A 314 54.25 10.52 14.91
CA ILE A 314 54.32 9.07 14.95
C ILE A 314 52.90 8.55 15.17
N VAL A 315 52.38 7.82 14.19
CA VAL A 315 51.01 7.28 14.15
C VAL A 315 51.08 5.77 14.29
N TYR A 316 50.31 5.21 15.21
CA TYR A 316 50.34 3.77 15.52
C TYR A 316 49.02 3.33 16.15
N GLN A 317 48.84 2.01 16.30
CA GLN A 317 47.59 1.45 16.78
C GLN A 317 47.76 0.60 18.04
N SER A 318 46.73 0.63 18.87
CA SER A 318 46.42 -0.43 19.83
C SER A 318 45.12 -1.13 19.42
N LEU A 319 44.97 -2.38 19.84
CA LEU A 319 43.78 -3.20 19.65
C LEU A 319 42.97 -3.22 20.95
N ALA A 320 41.64 -3.15 20.82
CA ALA A 320 40.75 -3.22 21.96
C ALA A 320 40.63 -4.65 22.51
N GLU A 321 40.51 -4.76 23.82
CA GLU A 321 40.24 -6.01 24.55
C GLU A 321 38.97 -6.69 24.00
N GLY A 322 39.07 -7.96 23.60
CA GLY A 322 37.96 -8.69 22.97
C GLY A 322 37.67 -8.31 21.51
N GLY A 323 38.49 -7.46 20.87
CA GLY A 323 38.41 -7.13 19.45
C GLY A 323 37.41 -6.04 19.05
N LYS A 324 36.71 -5.43 20.03
CA LYS A 324 35.89 -4.22 19.85
C LYS A 324 36.07 -3.27 21.02
N ILE A 325 35.95 -1.97 20.76
CA ILE A 325 35.84 -0.99 21.84
C ILE A 325 34.55 -1.19 22.65
N VAL A 326 34.57 -0.79 23.92
CA VAL A 326 33.39 -0.75 24.77
C VAL A 326 32.95 0.72 24.91
N PRO A 327 31.72 1.09 24.50
CA PRO A 327 31.19 2.44 24.72
C PRO A 327 31.31 2.86 26.19
N GLY A 328 31.72 4.11 26.44
CA GLY A 328 31.99 4.65 27.77
C GLY A 328 33.29 4.17 28.45
N LYS A 329 33.95 3.10 27.97
CA LYS A 329 35.26 2.68 28.52
C LYS A 329 36.33 3.71 28.14
N VAL A 330 37.10 4.15 29.13
CA VAL A 330 38.21 5.07 28.94
C VAL A 330 39.49 4.28 28.66
N TYR A 331 40.09 4.55 27.51
CA TYR A 331 41.38 4.05 27.08
C TYR A 331 42.42 5.15 27.30
N THR A 332 43.58 4.82 27.85
CA THR A 332 44.64 5.79 28.18
C THR A 332 45.95 5.38 27.56
N ASN A 333 46.75 6.34 27.12
CA ASN A 333 48.08 6.06 26.60
C ASN A 333 49.00 7.24 26.91
N SER A 334 50.23 6.96 27.33
CA SER A 334 51.25 7.98 27.62
C SER A 334 52.56 7.65 26.93
N ALA A 335 53.29 8.68 26.49
CA ALA A 335 54.63 8.55 25.92
C ALA A 335 55.58 9.53 26.60
N THR A 336 56.79 9.06 26.93
CA THR A 336 57.85 9.86 27.56
C THR A 336 59.05 9.96 26.62
N LEU A 337 59.43 11.18 26.22
CA LEU A 337 60.65 11.40 25.42
C LEU A 337 61.89 11.19 26.29
N ASN A 338 62.79 10.29 25.86
CA ASN A 338 64.07 10.04 26.52
C ASN A 338 65.01 11.26 26.40
N GLY A 339 65.68 11.63 27.50
CA GLY A 339 66.69 12.69 27.57
C GLY A 339 66.19 14.07 28.03
N GLY A 340 64.88 14.33 27.99
CA GLY A 340 64.29 15.60 28.47
C GLY A 340 63.94 15.62 29.98
N LYS A 341 63.31 16.71 30.42
CA LYS A 341 62.61 16.79 31.72
C LYS A 341 61.14 17.15 31.49
N ASN A 342 60.24 16.56 32.27
CA ASN A 342 58.78 16.74 32.18
C ASN A 342 58.18 16.40 30.79
N THR A 343 58.83 15.49 30.05
CA THR A 343 58.49 15.13 28.66
C THR A 343 57.49 13.97 28.53
N THR A 344 56.71 13.68 29.58
CA THR A 344 55.64 12.67 29.55
C THR A 344 54.34 13.31 29.09
N VAL A 345 53.94 13.02 27.86
CA VAL A 345 52.64 13.41 27.30
C VAL A 345 51.65 12.26 27.41
N SER A 346 50.40 12.57 27.77
CA SER A 346 49.34 11.57 28.00
C SER A 346 48.05 11.98 27.32
N ALA A 347 47.34 10.99 26.80
CA ALA A 347 46.03 11.16 26.15
C ALA A 347 45.05 10.11 26.68
N GLN A 348 43.77 10.47 26.67
CA GLN A 348 42.67 9.56 26.96
C GLN A 348 41.60 9.65 25.87
N MET A 349 40.93 8.53 25.60
CA MET A 349 39.86 8.44 24.62
C MET A 349 38.78 7.51 25.14
N ALA A 350 37.51 7.85 24.90
CA ALA A 350 36.37 7.00 25.14
C ALA A 350 35.39 7.20 23.98
N TYR A 351 34.59 6.18 23.67
CA TYR A 351 33.47 6.37 22.75
C TYR A 351 32.22 6.74 23.53
N LYS A 352 31.77 7.99 23.37
CA LYS A 352 30.43 8.43 23.73
C LYS A 352 29.60 8.44 22.46
N ASP A 353 28.43 7.82 22.49
CA ASP A 353 27.52 7.84 21.33
C ASP A 353 26.80 9.21 21.27
N PRO A 354 26.96 10.00 20.19
CA PRO A 354 26.34 11.31 20.07
C PRO A 354 25.05 11.29 19.23
N ILE A 355 24.71 10.14 18.65
CA ILE A 355 23.61 9.95 17.71
C ILE A 355 22.39 9.43 18.47
N SER A 356 21.21 9.97 18.15
CA SER A 356 19.95 9.63 18.82
C SER A 356 18.76 9.82 17.89
N TYR A 357 17.73 9.00 18.06
CA TYR A 357 16.48 9.08 17.33
C TYR A 357 15.32 9.10 18.33
N ASP A 358 14.34 9.97 18.11
CA ASP A 358 13.05 10.00 18.81
C ASP A 358 11.94 9.69 17.79
N VAL A 359 10.96 8.88 18.20
CA VAL A 359 9.84 8.50 17.34
C VAL A 359 8.54 8.55 18.12
N GLN A 360 7.52 9.13 17.50
CA GLN A 360 6.18 9.33 18.01
C GLN A 360 5.20 8.66 17.05
N LEU A 361 4.43 7.71 17.58
CA LEU A 361 3.43 6.94 16.84
C LEU A 361 2.09 7.03 17.57
N THR A 362 1.09 7.56 16.89
CA THR A 362 -0.31 7.56 17.36
C THR A 362 -1.07 6.50 16.58
N GLN A 363 -1.72 5.57 17.28
CA GLN A 363 -2.52 4.52 16.65
C GLN A 363 -3.90 5.06 16.23
N GLY A 364 -4.28 4.76 14.99
CA GLY A 364 -5.56 5.12 14.42
C GLY A 364 -6.59 4.00 14.56
N PHE A 365 -7.79 4.37 14.98
CA PHE A 365 -8.96 3.49 14.97
C PHE A 365 -10.04 4.09 14.07
N GLY A 366 -10.69 3.23 13.30
CA GLY A 366 -11.89 3.56 12.53
C GLY A 366 -13.00 2.56 12.81
N SER A 367 -14.13 2.70 12.14
CA SER A 367 -15.25 1.77 12.27
C SER A 367 -16.02 1.67 10.95
N PHE A 368 -16.96 0.73 10.86
CA PHE A 368 -17.93 0.70 9.77
C PHE A 368 -19.34 0.56 10.35
N GLY A 369 -20.33 1.12 9.64
CA GLY A 369 -21.74 1.05 10.01
C GLY A 369 -22.58 0.54 8.84
N VAL A 370 -23.33 -0.54 9.07
CA VAL A 370 -24.24 -1.10 8.06
C VAL A 370 -25.59 -0.38 8.11
N LYS A 371 -26.13 -0.04 6.93
CA LYS A 371 -27.53 0.37 6.75
C LYS A 371 -28.25 -0.63 5.86
N LYS A 372 -29.41 -1.12 6.33
CA LYS A 372 -30.21 -2.10 5.61
C LYS A 372 -31.19 -1.41 4.68
N TYR A 373 -31.19 -1.86 3.43
CA TYR A 373 -32.15 -1.49 2.40
C TYR A 373 -32.93 -2.73 1.96
N VAL A 374 -34.18 -2.50 1.55
CA VAL A 374 -35.04 -3.47 0.88
C VAL A 374 -35.48 -2.87 -0.46
N THR A 375 -35.53 -3.70 -1.50
CA THR A 375 -35.77 -3.26 -2.89
C THR A 375 -36.74 -4.22 -3.60
N GLY A 376 -37.18 -3.87 -4.81
CA GLY A 376 -38.14 -4.66 -5.59
C GLY A 376 -39.60 -4.24 -5.32
N ALA A 377 -40.54 -4.83 -6.06
CA ALA A 377 -41.94 -4.42 -6.04
C ALA A 377 -42.61 -4.51 -4.66
N HIS A 378 -42.19 -5.49 -3.85
CA HIS A 378 -42.75 -5.79 -2.52
C HIS A 378 -41.96 -5.18 -1.36
N GLN A 379 -41.05 -4.21 -1.62
CA GLN A 379 -40.22 -3.59 -0.58
C GLN A 379 -41.03 -2.92 0.55
N ASN A 380 -42.26 -2.48 0.26
CA ASN A 380 -43.16 -1.82 1.22
C ASN A 380 -43.92 -2.81 2.11
N ASP A 381 -43.95 -4.10 1.74
CA ASP A 381 -44.67 -5.16 2.45
C ASP A 381 -43.81 -5.80 3.58
N VAL A 382 -42.57 -5.33 3.75
CA VAL A 382 -41.63 -5.79 4.79
C VAL A 382 -41.89 -5.04 6.11
N PRO A 383 -42.16 -5.74 7.23
CA PRO A 383 -42.27 -5.10 8.54
C PRO A 383 -40.99 -4.33 8.93
N ALA A 384 -41.13 -3.11 9.45
CA ALA A 384 -39.99 -2.22 9.74
C ALA A 384 -39.08 -2.72 10.88
N ASP A 385 -39.53 -3.70 11.66
CA ASP A 385 -38.78 -4.40 12.70
C ASP A 385 -38.11 -5.70 12.20
N THR A 386 -38.28 -6.06 10.92
CA THR A 386 -37.62 -7.23 10.30
C THR A 386 -36.10 -7.07 10.36
N LYS A 387 -35.46 -7.85 11.22
CA LYS A 387 -34.00 -7.87 11.41
C LYS A 387 -33.33 -8.94 10.56
N VAL A 388 -32.28 -8.55 9.84
CA VAL A 388 -31.28 -9.48 9.30
C VAL A 388 -30.06 -9.52 10.21
N ARG A 389 -29.27 -10.60 10.10
CA ARG A 389 -27.94 -10.66 10.73
C ARG A 389 -26.86 -10.41 9.69
N VAL A 390 -25.86 -9.63 10.05
CA VAL A 390 -24.61 -9.48 9.30
C VAL A 390 -23.52 -10.19 10.09
N ASN A 391 -22.93 -11.21 9.49
CA ASN A 391 -21.75 -11.88 10.03
C ASN A 391 -20.53 -11.04 9.65
N VAL A 392 -19.71 -10.72 10.65
CA VAL A 392 -18.48 -9.94 10.49
C VAL A 392 -17.30 -10.83 10.87
N SER A 393 -16.36 -10.97 9.94
CA SER A 393 -15.04 -11.51 10.20
C SER A 393 -13.99 -10.45 9.91
N TYR A 394 -12.87 -10.47 10.64
CA TYR A 394 -11.81 -9.48 10.45
C TYR A 394 -10.40 -10.07 10.53
N GLU A 395 -9.46 -9.41 9.87
CA GLU A 395 -8.04 -9.74 9.81
C GLU A 395 -7.24 -8.46 10.16
N LEU A 396 -6.50 -8.51 11.27
CA LEU A 396 -5.67 -7.38 11.71
C LEU A 396 -4.51 -7.16 10.73
N PRO A 397 -4.11 -5.90 10.47
CA PRO A 397 -3.20 -5.59 9.38
C PRO A 397 -1.81 -6.18 9.61
N ASN A 398 -1.21 -6.73 8.55
CA ASN A 398 0.18 -7.19 8.50
C ASN A 398 0.59 -8.19 9.61
N GLY A 399 -0.35 -9.05 10.05
CA GLY A 399 -0.09 -10.12 11.01
C GLY A 399 0.02 -9.67 12.47
N THR A 400 -0.42 -8.46 12.78
CA THR A 400 -0.51 -7.92 14.15
C THR A 400 -1.56 -8.64 15.00
N THR A 401 -1.43 -8.50 16.31
CA THR A 401 -2.28 -9.12 17.33
C THR A 401 -2.98 -8.07 18.19
N GLU A 402 -3.92 -8.48 19.05
CA GLU A 402 -4.54 -7.54 20.00
C GLU A 402 -3.54 -6.90 20.98
N ALA A 403 -2.41 -7.56 21.25
CA ALA A 403 -1.37 -7.04 22.15
C ALA A 403 -0.62 -5.84 21.57
N ASP A 404 -0.60 -5.72 20.23
CA ASP A 404 -0.01 -4.59 19.52
C ASP A 404 -0.89 -3.33 19.60
N TYR A 405 -2.15 -3.46 20.06
CA TYR A 405 -3.15 -2.39 20.12
C TYR A 405 -3.67 -2.12 21.55
N PRO A 406 -2.81 -1.70 22.50
CA PRO A 406 -3.18 -1.57 23.92
C PRO A 406 -4.24 -0.49 24.20
N SER A 407 -4.52 0.40 23.25
CA SER A 407 -5.55 1.43 23.31
C SER A 407 -6.90 1.02 22.68
N TRP A 408 -7.02 -0.20 22.15
CA TRP A 408 -8.20 -0.66 21.39
C TRP A 408 -9.41 -0.99 22.27
N ALA A 409 -10.10 0.06 22.76
CA ALA A 409 -11.15 -0.08 23.77
C ALA A 409 -12.46 -0.67 23.22
N LYS A 410 -12.97 -0.20 22.07
CA LYS A 410 -14.31 -0.57 21.55
C LYS A 410 -14.28 -1.77 20.59
N LYS A 411 -13.42 -2.75 20.87
CA LYS A 411 -13.20 -3.94 20.04
C LYS A 411 -14.36 -4.94 20.08
N PRO A 412 -14.51 -5.84 19.08
CA PRO A 412 -15.45 -6.97 19.16
C PRO A 412 -15.11 -7.94 20.30
N ALA A 413 -16.12 -8.67 20.80
CA ALA A 413 -15.92 -9.70 21.84
C ALA A 413 -15.48 -11.08 21.28
N SER A 414 -15.56 -11.27 19.95
CA SER A 414 -15.18 -12.49 19.25
C SER A 414 -14.82 -12.19 17.78
N ASN A 415 -14.20 -13.16 17.11
CA ASN A 415 -13.98 -13.15 15.66
C ASN A 415 -14.28 -14.55 15.11
N PRO A 416 -15.29 -14.74 14.23
CA PRO A 416 -16.27 -13.74 13.78
C PRO A 416 -17.20 -13.26 14.92
N TYR A 417 -17.98 -12.22 14.64
CA TYR A 417 -19.10 -11.77 15.45
C TYR A 417 -20.30 -11.37 14.57
N THR A 418 -21.46 -11.15 15.17
CA THR A 418 -22.71 -10.83 14.44
C THR A 418 -23.26 -9.46 14.83
N VAL A 419 -23.88 -8.77 13.87
CA VAL A 419 -24.65 -7.52 14.06
C VAL A 419 -26.07 -7.74 13.57
N GLU A 420 -27.09 -7.28 14.30
CA GLU A 420 -28.47 -7.21 13.80
C GLU A 420 -28.78 -5.83 13.22
N VAL A 421 -29.43 -5.77 12.06
CA VAL A 421 -29.89 -4.52 11.44
C VAL A 421 -31.32 -4.69 10.93
N ALA A 422 -32.22 -3.77 11.29
CA ALA A 422 -33.61 -3.79 10.88
C ALA A 422 -33.83 -3.16 9.49
N ALA A 423 -34.82 -3.62 8.75
CA ALA A 423 -35.14 -3.13 7.40
C ALA A 423 -35.34 -1.61 7.35
N GLY A 424 -34.66 -0.94 6.40
CA GLY A 424 -34.66 0.52 6.25
C GLY A 424 -33.77 1.28 7.25
N GLN A 425 -33.35 0.62 8.35
CA GLN A 425 -32.63 1.25 9.46
C GLN A 425 -31.11 1.19 9.28
N GLN A 426 -30.43 2.12 9.96
CA GLN A 426 -28.99 2.09 10.16
C GLN A 426 -28.66 1.42 11.49
N GLN A 427 -27.55 0.68 11.52
CA GLN A 427 -26.97 0.09 12.72
C GLN A 427 -26.79 1.13 13.84
N ALA A 428 -27.19 0.79 15.06
CA ALA A 428 -27.11 1.68 16.23
C ALA A 428 -25.65 1.95 16.66
N GLY A 429 -25.36 3.20 17.04
CA GLY A 429 -23.98 3.71 17.24
C GLY A 429 -23.20 3.07 18.40
N ASP A 430 -23.91 2.53 19.39
CA ASP A 430 -23.40 1.73 20.50
C ASP A 430 -22.96 0.32 20.05
N THR A 431 -23.62 -0.27 19.07
CA THR A 431 -23.25 -1.55 18.46
C THR A 431 -22.05 -1.46 17.50
N LEU A 432 -21.70 -0.26 17.02
CA LEU A 432 -20.50 -0.07 16.19
C LEU A 432 -19.25 -0.52 16.96
N ARG A 433 -18.32 -1.18 16.26
CA ARG A 433 -17.02 -1.59 16.80
C ARG A 433 -15.91 -0.83 16.09
N GLU A 434 -14.90 -0.48 16.86
CA GLU A 434 -13.68 0.13 16.33
C GLU A 434 -12.71 -0.96 15.89
N PHE A 435 -11.83 -0.63 14.95
CA PHE A 435 -10.75 -1.49 14.45
C PHE A 435 -9.51 -0.63 14.16
N PRO A 436 -8.29 -1.17 14.36
CA PRO A 436 -7.07 -0.51 13.91
C PRO A 436 -7.13 -0.18 12.42
N LYS A 437 -6.64 1.00 12.03
CA LYS A 437 -6.51 1.40 10.62
C LYS A 437 -5.78 0.30 9.83
N GLY A 438 -6.29 -0.04 8.65
CA GLY A 438 -5.81 -1.12 7.79
C GLY A 438 -6.50 -2.47 8.00
N THR A 439 -7.19 -2.69 9.13
CA THR A 439 -7.91 -3.95 9.42
C THR A 439 -8.86 -4.30 8.29
N LYS A 440 -8.72 -5.50 7.75
CA LYS A 440 -9.54 -6.03 6.66
C LYS A 440 -10.79 -6.68 7.24
N ILE A 441 -11.95 -6.28 6.75
CA ILE A 441 -13.28 -6.76 7.15
C ILE A 441 -13.86 -7.58 6.00
N THR A 442 -14.44 -8.73 6.31
CA THR A 442 -15.28 -9.52 5.38
C THR A 442 -16.66 -9.71 5.98
N LEU A 443 -17.69 -9.34 5.20
CA LEU A 443 -19.10 -9.37 5.59
C LEU A 443 -19.87 -10.44 4.79
N THR A 444 -20.82 -11.11 5.44
CA THR A 444 -21.90 -11.90 4.79
C THR A 444 -23.21 -11.70 5.53
N GLU A 445 -24.35 -11.99 4.90
CA GLU A 445 -25.68 -11.87 5.51
C GLU A 445 -26.28 -13.24 5.87
N ASP A 446 -26.94 -13.32 7.03
CA ASP A 446 -27.83 -14.39 7.43
C ASP A 446 -29.27 -13.85 7.58
N THR A 447 -30.16 -14.35 6.72
CA THR A 447 -31.61 -14.04 6.71
C THR A 447 -32.47 -15.13 7.35
N SER A 448 -31.88 -16.17 7.97
CA SER A 448 -32.62 -17.33 8.52
C SER A 448 -33.69 -16.96 9.58
N ALA A 449 -33.48 -15.86 10.30
CA ALA A 449 -34.45 -15.32 11.27
C ALA A 449 -35.28 -14.14 10.72
N ALA A 450 -35.00 -13.68 9.50
CA ALA A 450 -35.68 -12.57 8.83
C ALA A 450 -36.87 -13.10 8.01
N ALA A 451 -37.80 -13.80 8.66
CA ALA A 451 -38.97 -14.37 8.00
C ALA A 451 -39.90 -13.26 7.46
N LEU A 452 -40.29 -13.37 6.19
CA LEU A 452 -41.18 -12.42 5.53
C LEU A 452 -42.65 -12.88 5.56
N PRO A 453 -43.64 -11.96 5.48
CA PRO A 453 -45.05 -12.33 5.47
C PRO A 453 -45.50 -13.12 4.23
N GLY A 454 -46.39 -14.09 4.44
CA GLY A 454 -47.16 -14.75 3.38
C GLY A 454 -46.30 -15.41 2.30
N ALA A 455 -46.47 -14.96 1.06
CA ALA A 455 -45.81 -15.51 -0.12
C ALA A 455 -44.52 -14.77 -0.51
N LEU A 456 -43.94 -13.94 0.36
CA LEU A 456 -42.73 -13.17 0.06
C LEU A 456 -41.45 -13.95 0.36
N GLY A 457 -40.37 -13.60 -0.34
CA GLY A 457 -39.04 -14.18 -0.16
C GLY A 457 -37.93 -13.16 -0.40
N TRP A 458 -36.74 -13.46 0.12
CA TRP A 458 -35.52 -12.71 -0.19
C TRP A 458 -34.97 -13.16 -1.54
N GLY A 459 -34.80 -12.21 -2.47
CA GLY A 459 -34.17 -12.40 -3.77
C GLY A 459 -32.66 -12.13 -3.72
N GLY A 460 -32.16 -11.35 -4.69
CA GLY A 460 -30.75 -10.98 -4.76
C GLY A 460 -30.25 -10.21 -3.52
N LYS A 461 -29.00 -10.47 -3.13
CA LYS A 461 -28.31 -9.83 -1.99
C LYS A 461 -27.04 -9.10 -2.46
N THR A 462 -26.97 -7.80 -2.19
CA THR A 462 -25.86 -6.92 -2.61
C THR A 462 -25.36 -6.06 -1.46
N PHE A 463 -24.05 -6.04 -1.24
CA PHE A 463 -23.36 -5.07 -0.40
C PHE A 463 -22.75 -3.96 -1.26
N SER A 464 -22.95 -2.70 -0.86
CA SER A 464 -22.29 -1.52 -1.44
C SER A 464 -21.33 -0.90 -0.42
N VAL A 465 -20.06 -0.77 -0.79
CA VAL A 465 -18.99 -0.16 0.03
C VAL A 465 -18.22 0.83 -0.84
N ASN A 466 -18.13 2.10 -0.41
CA ASN A 466 -17.53 3.19 -1.21
C ASN A 466 -18.07 3.29 -2.66
N GLY A 467 -19.37 2.98 -2.85
CA GLY A 467 -20.01 2.96 -4.18
C GLY A 467 -19.67 1.77 -5.06
N THR A 468 -18.88 0.80 -4.56
CA THR A 468 -18.63 -0.48 -5.25
C THR A 468 -19.60 -1.53 -4.74
N GLU A 469 -20.35 -2.16 -5.66
CA GLU A 469 -21.33 -3.19 -5.35
C GLU A 469 -20.78 -4.62 -5.53
N THR A 470 -21.17 -5.51 -4.61
CA THR A 470 -20.69 -6.89 -4.51
C THR A 470 -21.82 -7.82 -4.07
N GLN A 471 -21.97 -8.99 -4.69
CA GLN A 471 -23.03 -9.95 -4.38
C GLN A 471 -22.59 -10.93 -3.27
N GLU A 472 -23.52 -11.31 -2.39
CA GLU A 472 -23.38 -12.26 -1.26
C GLU A 472 -22.34 -11.90 -0.17
N THR A 473 -21.22 -11.26 -0.51
CA THR A 473 -20.16 -10.88 0.42
C THR A 473 -19.48 -9.58 0.02
N ALA A 474 -19.07 -8.78 1.01
CA ALA A 474 -18.18 -7.64 0.83
C ALA A 474 -16.84 -7.89 1.51
N THR A 475 -15.76 -7.30 1.00
CA THR A 475 -14.47 -7.24 1.70
C THR A 475 -13.79 -5.89 1.44
N PHE A 476 -13.32 -5.24 2.50
CA PHE A 476 -12.70 -3.89 2.47
C PHE A 476 -11.77 -3.70 3.67
N SER A 477 -10.90 -2.68 3.64
CA SER A 477 -10.09 -2.28 4.81
C SER A 477 -10.67 -1.04 5.50
N VAL A 478 -10.56 -1.00 6.83
CA VAL A 478 -10.96 0.15 7.66
C VAL A 478 -9.92 1.26 7.57
N ASP A 479 -10.34 2.46 7.19
CA ASP A 479 -9.57 3.70 7.41
C ASP A 479 -10.03 4.40 8.70
N SER A 480 -9.33 5.45 9.11
CA SER A 480 -9.45 6.31 10.30
C SER A 480 -10.79 7.06 10.48
N SER A 481 -11.88 6.59 9.86
CA SER A 481 -13.19 7.24 9.81
C SER A 481 -14.33 6.22 9.98
N VAL A 482 -15.59 6.65 9.82
CA VAL A 482 -16.76 5.76 9.87
C VAL A 482 -17.18 5.36 8.46
N GLN A 483 -16.77 4.17 8.04
CA GLN A 483 -17.05 3.61 6.72
C GLN A 483 -18.53 3.23 6.60
N ALA A 484 -19.26 3.88 5.68
CA ALA A 484 -20.64 3.50 5.38
C ALA A 484 -20.69 2.23 4.53
N VAL A 485 -21.61 1.32 4.88
CA VAL A 485 -21.92 0.08 4.14
C VAL A 485 -23.43 0.00 3.90
N GLY A 486 -23.85 -0.10 2.64
CA GLY A 486 -25.24 -0.39 2.28
C GLY A 486 -25.44 -1.89 2.07
N LEU A 487 -26.47 -2.49 2.67
CA LEU A 487 -26.85 -3.88 2.45
C LEU A 487 -28.26 -3.93 1.86
N TYR A 488 -28.36 -4.37 0.61
CA TYR A 488 -29.58 -4.38 -0.20
C TYR A 488 -30.05 -5.81 -0.40
N ASN A 489 -31.33 -6.07 -0.11
CA ASN A 489 -31.98 -7.31 -0.52
C ASN A 489 -33.22 -6.98 -1.32
N GLU A 490 -33.38 -7.68 -2.44
CA GLU A 490 -34.61 -7.71 -3.19
C GLU A 490 -35.69 -8.49 -2.44
N VAL A 491 -36.93 -8.00 -2.50
CA VAL A 491 -38.13 -8.65 -1.96
C VAL A 491 -38.94 -9.17 -3.14
N ILE A 492 -38.92 -10.49 -3.32
CA ILE A 492 -39.58 -11.18 -4.44
C ILE A 492 -40.87 -11.85 -3.96
N GLN A 493 -41.85 -11.94 -4.86
CA GLN A 493 -42.99 -12.83 -4.67
C GLN A 493 -42.55 -14.25 -5.02
N LYS A 494 -42.68 -15.18 -4.07
CA LYS A 494 -42.45 -16.60 -4.31
C LYS A 494 -43.51 -17.11 -5.29
N THR A 495 -43.07 -17.90 -6.26
CA THR A 495 -43.95 -18.54 -7.24
C THR A 495 -43.80 -20.06 -7.20
N GLY A 496 -44.82 -20.73 -7.71
CA GLY A 496 -44.91 -22.17 -7.89
C GLY A 496 -45.74 -22.48 -9.12
N SER A 497 -46.03 -23.76 -9.32
CA SER A 497 -46.82 -24.20 -10.48
C SER A 497 -47.51 -25.54 -10.16
N PHE A 498 -48.24 -26.07 -11.13
CA PHE A 498 -48.95 -27.34 -11.08
C PHE A 498 -48.78 -28.10 -12.40
N SER A 499 -48.90 -29.42 -12.36
CA SER A 499 -48.92 -30.28 -13.55
C SER A 499 -50.29 -30.93 -13.69
N VAL A 500 -50.84 -30.96 -14.91
CA VAL A 500 -52.06 -31.70 -15.25
C VAL A 500 -51.66 -32.95 -16.05
N VAL A 501 -52.18 -34.10 -15.64
CA VAL A 501 -52.11 -35.36 -16.38
C VAL A 501 -53.50 -35.74 -16.86
N LYS A 502 -53.64 -36.05 -18.16
CA LYS A 502 -54.87 -36.60 -18.72
C LYS A 502 -54.74 -38.12 -18.89
N LYS A 503 -55.77 -38.84 -18.46
CA LYS A 503 -55.94 -40.29 -18.66
C LYS A 503 -57.25 -40.58 -19.38
N VAL A 504 -57.25 -41.66 -20.15
CA VAL A 504 -58.41 -42.19 -20.85
C VAL A 504 -58.57 -43.67 -20.50
N GLU A 505 -59.79 -44.09 -20.17
CA GLU A 505 -60.17 -45.45 -19.77
C GLU A 505 -61.50 -45.87 -20.44
N GLY A 506 -61.90 -47.13 -20.29
CA GLY A 506 -63.12 -47.66 -20.93
C GLY A 506 -62.97 -48.00 -22.42
N SER A 507 -64.08 -47.95 -23.17
CA SER A 507 -64.13 -48.30 -24.60
C SER A 507 -63.23 -47.41 -25.45
N ASN A 508 -62.67 -47.98 -26.52
CA ASN A 508 -61.82 -47.30 -27.52
C ASN A 508 -60.60 -46.51 -26.95
N LYS A 509 -60.15 -46.86 -25.73
CA LYS A 509 -59.02 -46.25 -25.02
C LYS A 509 -57.79 -46.01 -25.90
N GLU A 510 -57.41 -46.99 -26.73
CA GLU A 510 -56.22 -46.92 -27.57
C GLU A 510 -56.26 -45.84 -28.66
N ALA A 511 -57.45 -45.40 -29.09
CA ALA A 511 -57.59 -44.26 -29.98
C ALA A 511 -57.63 -42.95 -29.18
N PHE A 512 -58.59 -42.85 -28.25
CA PHE A 512 -58.85 -41.63 -27.49
C PHE A 512 -57.68 -41.20 -26.59
N SER A 513 -56.83 -42.12 -26.11
CA SER A 513 -55.61 -41.77 -25.36
C SER A 513 -54.54 -41.08 -26.23
N LYS A 514 -54.64 -41.14 -27.56
CA LYS A 514 -53.71 -40.45 -28.48
C LYS A 514 -54.13 -39.01 -28.74
N GLU A 515 -55.35 -38.63 -28.36
CA GLU A 515 -55.95 -37.33 -28.61
C GLU A 515 -55.60 -36.31 -27.52
N THR A 516 -55.73 -35.03 -27.86
CA THR A 516 -55.54 -33.88 -26.97
C THR A 516 -56.88 -33.43 -26.41
N PHE A 517 -56.88 -33.06 -25.12
CA PHE A 517 -58.04 -32.54 -24.38
C PHE A 517 -57.69 -31.16 -23.83
N GLN A 518 -58.60 -30.20 -23.96
CA GLN A 518 -58.42 -28.86 -23.41
C GLN A 518 -58.92 -28.79 -21.98
N ILE A 519 -57.97 -28.81 -21.06
CA ILE A 519 -58.22 -28.73 -19.62
C ILE A 519 -58.11 -27.26 -19.22
N ALA A 520 -59.21 -26.68 -18.74
CA ALA A 520 -59.25 -25.32 -18.25
C ALA A 520 -58.70 -25.22 -16.82
N TYR A 521 -58.13 -24.08 -16.49
CA TYR A 521 -57.76 -23.71 -15.12
C TYR A 521 -58.18 -22.26 -14.84
N THR A 522 -58.50 -22.00 -13.57
CA THR A 522 -58.77 -20.68 -13.02
C THR A 522 -58.07 -20.56 -11.65
N CYS A 523 -57.58 -19.38 -11.31
CA CYS A 523 -56.90 -19.09 -10.05
C CYS A 523 -57.40 -17.79 -9.44
N GLU A 524 -57.46 -17.71 -8.10
CA GLU A 524 -57.99 -16.54 -7.36
C GLU A 524 -57.27 -15.22 -7.67
N ASN A 525 -56.03 -15.27 -8.17
CA ASN A 525 -55.27 -14.10 -8.61
C ASN A 525 -55.68 -13.59 -10.02
N GLY A 526 -56.72 -14.15 -10.63
CA GLY A 526 -57.16 -13.84 -12.00
C GLY A 526 -56.34 -14.49 -13.11
N SER A 527 -55.48 -15.47 -12.80
CA SER A 527 -54.80 -16.28 -13.82
C SER A 527 -55.71 -17.42 -14.29
N GLU A 528 -56.11 -17.40 -15.55
CA GLU A 528 -56.95 -18.43 -16.17
C GLU A 528 -56.47 -18.79 -17.58
N GLY A 529 -56.90 -19.95 -18.07
CA GLY A 529 -56.60 -20.39 -19.43
C GLY A 529 -56.91 -21.87 -19.67
N THR A 530 -56.40 -22.42 -20.77
CA THR A 530 -56.48 -23.86 -21.09
C THR A 530 -55.10 -24.46 -21.30
N LEU A 531 -54.99 -25.76 -21.03
CA LEU A 531 -53.82 -26.60 -21.30
C LEU A 531 -54.23 -27.70 -22.28
N ASP A 532 -53.50 -27.84 -23.38
CA ASP A 532 -53.63 -28.95 -24.33
C ASP A 532 -52.95 -30.21 -23.73
N VAL A 533 -53.73 -31.08 -23.08
CA VAL A 533 -53.21 -32.27 -22.38
C VAL A 533 -53.60 -33.54 -23.11
N LYS A 534 -52.61 -34.38 -23.46
CA LYS A 534 -52.82 -35.61 -24.22
C LYS A 534 -53.23 -36.78 -23.32
N GLY A 535 -54.20 -37.59 -23.77
CA GLY A 535 -54.81 -38.67 -23.00
C GLY A 535 -53.95 -39.89 -22.65
N ASP A 536 -52.64 -39.85 -22.87
CA ASP A 536 -51.70 -40.97 -22.69
C ASP A 536 -51.01 -41.01 -21.32
N GLY A 537 -51.33 -40.07 -20.42
CA GLY A 537 -50.73 -39.95 -19.09
C GLY A 537 -49.54 -38.98 -19.01
N THR A 538 -49.15 -38.32 -20.10
CA THR A 538 -48.07 -37.33 -20.09
C THR A 538 -48.46 -36.06 -19.29
N PRO A 539 -47.63 -35.59 -18.34
CA PRO A 539 -47.89 -34.35 -17.62
C PRO A 539 -47.61 -33.10 -18.46
N VAL A 540 -48.51 -32.12 -18.40
CA VAL A 540 -48.34 -30.77 -18.95
C VAL A 540 -48.34 -29.78 -17.78
N ASN A 541 -47.38 -28.85 -17.76
CA ASN A 541 -47.28 -27.85 -16.69
C ASN A 541 -48.18 -26.64 -16.97
N GLY A 542 -48.81 -26.12 -15.92
CA GLY A 542 -49.49 -24.83 -15.93
C GLY A 542 -48.50 -23.64 -15.90
N PRO A 543 -49.03 -22.41 -15.81
CA PRO A 543 -48.20 -21.21 -15.65
C PRO A 543 -47.43 -21.19 -14.32
N SER A 544 -46.53 -20.21 -14.17
CA SER A 544 -46.00 -19.83 -12.87
C SER A 544 -46.99 -18.91 -12.17
N VAL A 545 -47.36 -19.23 -10.93
CA VAL A 545 -48.41 -18.58 -10.14
C VAL A 545 -47.87 -18.26 -8.74
N PRO A 546 -48.28 -17.18 -8.06
CA PRO A 546 -47.85 -16.91 -6.69
C PRO A 546 -48.16 -18.06 -5.72
N VAL A 547 -47.25 -18.30 -4.77
CA VAL A 547 -47.46 -19.30 -3.71
C VAL A 547 -48.63 -18.87 -2.83
N GLY A 548 -49.47 -19.82 -2.42
CA GLY A 548 -50.65 -19.55 -1.60
C GLY A 548 -51.92 -19.16 -2.36
N THR A 549 -51.85 -18.90 -3.67
CA THR A 549 -53.06 -18.76 -4.52
C THR A 549 -53.77 -20.10 -4.64
N ASN A 550 -55.10 -20.13 -4.46
CA ASN A 550 -55.90 -21.31 -4.83
C ASN A 550 -56.23 -21.29 -6.33
N CYS A 551 -56.24 -22.48 -6.93
CA CYS A 551 -56.62 -22.71 -8.31
C CYS A 551 -57.56 -23.92 -8.41
N GLU A 552 -58.42 -23.89 -9.43
CA GLU A 552 -59.31 -24.99 -9.81
C GLU A 552 -59.02 -25.40 -11.27
N VAL A 553 -59.18 -26.69 -11.55
CA VAL A 553 -58.98 -27.31 -12.86
C VAL A 553 -60.26 -28.03 -13.27
N THR A 554 -60.76 -27.72 -14.47
CA THR A 554 -62.00 -28.24 -15.04
C THR A 554 -61.79 -28.73 -16.47
N GLU A 555 -62.66 -29.61 -16.95
CA GLU A 555 -62.70 -30.05 -18.35
C GLU A 555 -64.06 -29.72 -18.94
N LYS A 556 -64.08 -29.25 -20.20
CA LYS A 556 -65.34 -29.00 -20.91
C LYS A 556 -65.96 -30.31 -21.37
N GLU A 557 -67.29 -30.38 -21.38
CA GLU A 557 -68.00 -31.55 -21.89
C GLU A 557 -67.87 -31.71 -23.41
N LYS A 558 -68.07 -30.63 -24.18
CA LYS A 558 -68.28 -30.73 -25.64
C LYS A 558 -67.01 -30.89 -26.46
N GLN A 559 -67.02 -31.83 -27.41
CA GLN A 559 -65.87 -32.13 -28.28
C GLN A 559 -65.44 -30.92 -29.12
N ALA A 560 -66.41 -30.13 -29.59
CA ALA A 560 -66.18 -28.92 -30.37
C ALA A 560 -65.39 -27.84 -29.60
N ASP A 561 -65.45 -27.84 -28.27
CA ASP A 561 -64.73 -26.94 -27.38
C ASP A 561 -63.41 -27.54 -26.84
N GLY A 562 -62.92 -28.64 -27.44
CA GLY A 562 -61.75 -29.40 -27.00
C GLY A 562 -62.02 -30.39 -25.86
N GLY A 563 -63.30 -30.64 -25.55
CA GLY A 563 -63.75 -31.38 -24.36
C GLY A 563 -63.83 -32.91 -24.48
N ALA A 564 -64.52 -33.50 -23.49
CA ALA A 564 -64.56 -34.94 -23.22
C ALA A 564 -65.43 -35.78 -24.17
N GLU A 565 -66.55 -35.24 -24.68
CA GLU A 565 -67.55 -35.94 -25.50
C GLU A 565 -66.96 -36.59 -26.76
N ARG A 566 -67.50 -37.74 -27.18
CA ARG A 566 -67.16 -38.40 -28.46
C ARG A 566 -68.42 -39.01 -29.06
N GLU A 567 -68.65 -38.83 -30.36
CA GLU A 567 -69.87 -39.33 -31.03
C GLU A 567 -69.99 -40.86 -30.86
N GLY A 568 -71.16 -41.31 -30.35
CA GLY A 568 -71.43 -42.73 -30.08
C GLY A 568 -70.97 -43.25 -28.72
N TYR A 569 -70.43 -42.39 -27.84
CA TYR A 569 -69.97 -42.78 -26.49
C TYR A 569 -70.57 -41.89 -25.40
N THR A 570 -70.88 -42.47 -24.24
CA THR A 570 -70.96 -41.73 -22.98
C THR A 570 -69.56 -41.62 -22.36
N VAL A 571 -69.34 -40.58 -21.56
CA VAL A 571 -68.09 -40.35 -20.83
C VAL A 571 -68.38 -39.99 -19.38
N ASP A 572 -67.64 -40.59 -18.46
CA ASP A 572 -67.56 -40.20 -17.04
C ASP A 572 -66.21 -39.52 -16.79
N THR A 573 -66.23 -38.30 -16.28
CA THR A 573 -65.03 -37.44 -16.10
C THR A 573 -64.75 -37.22 -14.63
N LYS A 574 -63.61 -37.74 -14.16
CA LYS A 574 -63.15 -37.63 -12.78
C LYS A 574 -61.87 -36.80 -12.68
N ILE A 575 -61.88 -35.78 -11.82
CA ILE A 575 -60.73 -34.90 -11.57
C ILE A 575 -60.20 -35.14 -10.14
N ASP A 576 -59.08 -35.84 -10.03
CA ASP A 576 -58.36 -36.01 -8.77
C ASP A 576 -57.46 -34.79 -8.52
N ASN A 577 -57.56 -34.23 -7.30
CA ASN A 577 -56.91 -32.98 -6.89
C ASN A 577 -57.31 -31.76 -7.75
N GLY A 578 -58.58 -31.67 -8.16
CA GLY A 578 -59.10 -30.62 -9.05
C GLY A 578 -59.05 -29.20 -8.50
N ALA A 579 -59.13 -29.02 -7.17
CA ALA A 579 -58.94 -27.74 -6.51
C ALA A 579 -57.77 -27.82 -5.51
N PHE A 580 -56.83 -26.87 -5.58
CA PHE A 580 -55.55 -26.94 -4.89
C PHE A 580 -54.94 -25.56 -4.63
N THR A 581 -54.04 -25.47 -3.65
CA THR A 581 -53.24 -24.26 -3.38
C THR A 581 -51.83 -24.41 -3.94
N ILE A 582 -51.33 -23.37 -4.63
CA ILE A 582 -49.97 -23.35 -5.21
C ILE A 582 -48.90 -23.38 -4.11
N LYS A 583 -47.92 -24.27 -4.27
CA LYS A 583 -46.77 -24.45 -3.36
C LYS A 583 -45.48 -24.00 -4.04
N GLU A 584 -44.52 -23.54 -3.24
CA GLU A 584 -43.18 -23.18 -3.70
C GLU A 584 -42.45 -24.39 -4.30
N GLY A 585 -41.86 -24.23 -5.50
CA GLY A 585 -41.07 -25.26 -6.17
C GLY A 585 -41.61 -25.68 -7.54
N ALA A 586 -41.18 -26.88 -7.99
CA ALA A 586 -41.50 -27.39 -9.32
C ALA A 586 -42.97 -27.83 -9.46
N ALA A 587 -43.52 -27.69 -10.67
CA ALA A 587 -44.91 -28.02 -11.02
C ALA A 587 -45.38 -29.41 -10.55
N SER A 588 -44.48 -30.40 -10.61
CA SER A 588 -44.75 -31.79 -10.19
C SER A 588 -45.01 -31.97 -8.69
N ALA A 589 -44.76 -30.95 -7.85
CA ALA A 589 -45.17 -30.93 -6.44
C ALA A 589 -46.70 -30.74 -6.25
N THR A 590 -47.40 -30.31 -7.31
CA THR A 590 -48.85 -30.09 -7.32
C THR A 590 -49.45 -30.74 -8.57
N LEU A 591 -49.69 -32.05 -8.49
CA LEU A 591 -50.21 -32.85 -9.62
C LEU A 591 -51.74 -32.94 -9.58
N VAL A 592 -52.38 -32.69 -10.72
CA VAL A 592 -53.82 -32.89 -10.98
C VAL A 592 -53.97 -34.04 -11.98
N THR A 593 -54.93 -34.95 -11.77
CA THR A 593 -55.20 -36.04 -12.72
C THR A 593 -56.64 -36.00 -13.19
N VAL A 594 -56.84 -35.74 -14.48
CA VAL A 594 -58.15 -35.76 -15.15
C VAL A 594 -58.31 -37.10 -15.87
N THR A 595 -59.38 -37.84 -15.60
CA THR A 595 -59.62 -39.18 -16.15
C THR A 595 -60.98 -39.25 -16.82
N ASN A 596 -61.02 -39.58 -18.13
CA ASN A 596 -62.27 -39.87 -18.86
C ASN A 596 -62.45 -41.37 -19.01
N THR A 597 -63.60 -41.89 -18.61
CA THR A 597 -63.98 -43.30 -18.80
C THR A 597 -65.10 -43.38 -19.84
N TYR A 598 -64.82 -43.97 -21.00
CA TYR A 598 -65.78 -44.06 -22.12
C TYR A 598 -66.58 -45.36 -22.09
N SER A 599 -67.82 -45.30 -22.56
CA SER A 599 -68.68 -46.47 -22.81
C SER A 599 -69.49 -46.27 -24.08
N GLU A 600 -69.66 -47.33 -24.88
CA GLU A 600 -70.40 -47.27 -26.14
C GLU A 600 -71.91 -47.10 -25.92
N VAL A 601 -72.53 -46.19 -26.67
CA VAL A 601 -73.99 -46.05 -26.72
C VAL A 601 -74.55 -47.14 -27.65
N PRO A 602 -75.45 -48.02 -27.17
CA PRO A 602 -76.01 -49.08 -28.00
C PRO A 602 -76.82 -48.49 -29.15
N LYS A 603 -76.36 -48.73 -30.39
CA LYS A 603 -76.98 -48.21 -31.61
C LYS A 603 -78.45 -48.66 -31.72
N PRO A 604 -79.42 -47.73 -31.88
CA PRO A 604 -80.82 -48.10 -32.02
C PRO A 604 -81.08 -48.90 -33.30
N THR A 605 -81.84 -49.97 -33.17
CA THR A 605 -82.31 -50.80 -34.30
C THR A 605 -83.21 -49.96 -35.21
N PRO A 606 -83.04 -50.00 -36.55
CA PRO A 606 -83.82 -49.16 -37.46
C PRO A 606 -85.29 -49.60 -37.52
N THR A 607 -86.18 -48.75 -37.01
CA THR A 607 -87.64 -48.85 -37.20
C THR A 607 -87.99 -48.56 -38.67
N PRO A 608 -88.88 -49.34 -39.32
CA PRO A 608 -89.20 -49.16 -40.74
C PRO A 608 -89.95 -47.85 -41.03
N THR A 609 -89.67 -47.29 -42.21
CA THR A 609 -90.19 -46.00 -42.71
C THR A 609 -91.67 -46.07 -43.11
N PRO A 610 -92.55 -45.18 -42.59
CA PRO A 610 -93.89 -44.96 -43.12
C PRO A 610 -93.91 -44.07 -44.37
N THR A 611 -94.91 -44.25 -45.23
CA THR A 611 -95.09 -43.56 -46.53
C THR A 611 -95.63 -42.13 -46.39
N GLU A 612 -95.42 -41.30 -47.41
CA GLU A 612 -96.00 -39.96 -47.55
C GLU A 612 -97.53 -39.96 -47.75
N GLU A 613 -98.21 -38.94 -47.20
CA GLU A 613 -99.59 -38.53 -47.58
C GLU A 613 -99.67 -36.98 -47.69
N PRO A 614 -100.66 -36.42 -48.42
CA PRO A 614 -100.54 -35.08 -49.00
C PRO A 614 -101.07 -33.88 -48.16
N THR A 615 -100.70 -32.69 -48.65
CA THR A 615 -100.93 -31.33 -48.12
C THR A 615 -102.40 -30.89 -47.98
N PRO A 616 -102.66 -29.92 -47.08
CA PRO A 616 -103.58 -28.82 -47.40
C PRO A 616 -103.01 -27.39 -47.14
N THR A 617 -103.02 -26.56 -48.18
CA THR A 617 -103.11 -25.07 -48.17
C THR A 617 -104.57 -24.66 -47.84
N PRO A 618 -104.97 -23.39 -47.52
CA PRO A 618 -104.27 -22.09 -47.46
C PRO A 618 -104.33 -21.45 -46.03
N THR A 619 -104.44 -20.15 -45.67
CA THR A 619 -104.81 -18.83 -46.29
C THR A 619 -104.15 -17.66 -45.46
N PRO A 620 -104.48 -16.33 -45.51
CA PRO A 620 -103.44 -15.27 -45.32
C PRO A 620 -103.74 -14.18 -44.25
N THR A 621 -102.91 -13.11 -44.24
CA THR A 621 -103.04 -11.83 -43.49
C THR A 621 -102.86 -11.95 -41.95
N GLU A 622 -102.45 -10.92 -41.20
CA GLU A 622 -102.52 -9.45 -41.42
C GLU A 622 -101.16 -8.71 -41.42
N GLU A 623 -101.19 -7.47 -41.93
CA GLU A 623 -100.13 -6.45 -41.87
C GLU A 623 -100.65 -5.24 -41.06
N PRO A 624 -99.86 -4.71 -40.10
CA PRO A 624 -99.96 -3.28 -39.79
C PRO A 624 -98.60 -2.59 -39.52
N THR A 625 -98.19 -1.74 -40.48
CA THR A 625 -97.77 -0.33 -40.32
C THR A 625 -96.57 0.10 -39.42
N PRO A 626 -95.96 1.30 -39.65
CA PRO A 626 -94.53 1.54 -39.33
C PRO A 626 -94.21 2.80 -38.49
N THR A 627 -92.91 3.17 -38.42
CA THR A 627 -92.32 4.47 -37.96
C THR A 627 -92.07 4.52 -36.42
N PRO A 628 -90.97 5.13 -35.88
CA PRO A 628 -90.16 6.20 -36.47
C PRO A 628 -88.61 6.08 -36.46
N THR A 629 -88.00 6.56 -37.56
CA THR A 629 -86.70 7.26 -37.65
C THR A 629 -86.84 8.75 -37.23
N PRO A 630 -85.76 9.56 -37.05
CA PRO A 630 -84.32 9.30 -37.23
C PRO A 630 -83.51 9.60 -35.93
N THR A 631 -82.16 9.66 -35.92
CA THR A 631 -81.33 10.84 -36.29
C THR A 631 -79.86 10.43 -36.38
N GLU A 632 -79.07 11.12 -37.20
CA GLU A 632 -77.73 10.70 -37.65
C GLU A 632 -76.54 11.14 -36.77
N GLU A 633 -75.38 10.65 -37.21
CA GLU A 633 -73.98 10.88 -36.82
C GLU A 633 -73.54 12.37 -36.78
N PRO A 634 -72.32 12.68 -36.30
CA PRO A 634 -71.26 12.91 -37.30
C PRO A 634 -69.82 12.51 -36.89
N THR A 635 -69.11 11.82 -37.80
CA THR A 635 -67.64 11.73 -37.86
C THR A 635 -67.05 12.91 -38.66
N PRO A 636 -65.98 13.56 -38.16
CA PRO A 636 -64.73 13.66 -38.94
C PRO A 636 -63.50 13.21 -38.11
N THR A 637 -62.45 12.53 -38.60
CA THR A 637 -61.61 12.62 -39.83
C THR A 637 -60.31 13.47 -39.59
N PRO A 638 -59.10 13.07 -40.06
CA PRO A 638 -57.86 13.31 -39.30
C PRO A 638 -56.72 14.12 -39.99
N THR A 639 -55.67 14.44 -39.20
CA THR A 639 -54.23 14.60 -39.55
C THR A 639 -53.78 15.68 -40.57
N PRO A 640 -52.80 16.55 -40.20
CA PRO A 640 -51.49 16.54 -40.90
C PRO A 640 -50.26 16.82 -40.00
N THR A 641 -49.07 16.88 -40.62
CA THR A 641 -47.72 16.95 -39.99
C THR A 641 -46.95 18.23 -40.41
N GLU A 642 -45.81 18.50 -39.76
CA GLU A 642 -44.67 19.39 -40.15
C GLU A 642 -44.54 20.79 -39.46
N VAL A 643 -43.45 21.51 -39.78
CA VAL A 643 -42.58 22.27 -38.85
C VAL A 643 -41.90 23.43 -39.62
N PRO A 644 -41.87 24.70 -39.13
CA PRO A 644 -40.69 25.19 -38.38
C PRO A 644 -40.91 26.35 -37.37
N ALA A 645 -39.80 26.78 -36.76
CA ALA A 645 -39.60 28.03 -36.00
C ALA A 645 -39.56 29.29 -36.94
N PRO A 646 -39.36 30.57 -36.51
CA PRO A 646 -38.94 31.07 -35.18
C PRO A 646 -39.59 32.41 -34.69
N GLY A 647 -39.08 32.99 -33.58
CA GLY A 647 -38.83 34.44 -33.52
C GLY A 647 -39.57 35.35 -32.50
N THR A 648 -38.87 35.72 -31.43
CA THR A 648 -38.72 37.10 -30.87
C THR A 648 -39.91 38.06 -30.58
N SER A 649 -39.90 38.59 -29.34
CA SER A 649 -40.01 40.03 -28.95
C SER A 649 -41.26 40.55 -28.22
N ALA A 650 -41.03 40.87 -26.93
CA ALA A 650 -41.47 42.02 -26.12
C ALA A 650 -42.75 42.84 -26.45
N SER A 651 -43.55 43.13 -25.42
CA SER A 651 -43.58 44.48 -24.77
C SER A 651 -44.36 44.52 -23.45
N ALA A 652 -44.11 45.58 -22.65
CA ALA A 652 -44.75 45.89 -21.35
C ALA A 652 -46.06 46.70 -21.54
N PRO A 653 -46.83 47.13 -20.50
CA PRO A 653 -46.36 48.13 -19.51
C PRO A 653 -46.90 48.09 -18.05
N SER A 654 -46.09 48.64 -17.12
CA SER A 654 -46.38 49.44 -15.91
C SER A 654 -47.60 49.18 -14.97
N GLY A 655 -47.35 49.16 -13.64
CA GLY A 655 -48.38 49.15 -12.58
C GLY A 655 -47.87 49.48 -11.15
N ASN A 656 -47.18 50.61 -10.98
CA ASN A 656 -46.49 51.13 -9.77
C ASN A 656 -47.11 50.86 -8.36
N GLY A 657 -46.29 50.62 -7.32
CA GLY A 657 -46.77 50.21 -5.97
C GLY A 657 -45.93 50.51 -4.69
N GLY A 658 -44.73 51.11 -4.76
CA GLY A 658 -44.04 51.88 -3.68
C GLY A 658 -43.74 51.32 -2.26
N SER A 659 -42.46 51.42 -1.84
CA SER A 659 -41.93 51.47 -0.44
C SER A 659 -41.99 50.17 0.41
N ASN A 660 -41.06 49.84 1.34
CA ASN A 660 -39.76 50.39 1.83
C ASN A 660 -39.09 49.27 2.72
N LEU A 661 -37.82 49.26 3.16
CA LEU A 661 -36.61 50.12 3.02
C LEU A 661 -35.34 49.28 3.39
N ALA A 662 -34.15 49.66 2.87
CA ALA A 662 -32.77 49.42 3.35
C ALA A 662 -32.25 47.98 3.67
N SER A 663 -31.13 47.45 3.13
CA SER A 663 -29.74 47.97 2.94
C SER A 663 -28.86 47.80 4.20
N THR A 664 -27.57 47.40 4.17
CA THR A 664 -26.50 47.47 3.14
C THR A 664 -25.89 46.08 2.80
N GLY A 665 -24.98 45.85 1.84
CA GLY A 665 -24.07 46.71 1.04
C GLY A 665 -22.70 46.87 1.71
N THR A 666 -21.52 46.82 1.06
CA THR A 666 -21.14 46.47 -0.35
C THR A 666 -19.76 45.73 -0.27
N SER A 667 -18.66 45.78 -1.04
CA SER A 667 -18.10 46.33 -2.32
C SER A 667 -16.66 45.79 -2.46
N ALA A 668 -15.99 45.60 -3.62
CA ALA A 668 -16.35 45.59 -5.04
C ALA A 668 -15.22 44.92 -5.91
N MET A 669 -15.44 44.81 -7.23
CA MET A 669 -14.51 44.40 -8.31
C MET A 669 -13.67 45.64 -8.80
N PRO A 670 -13.12 45.83 -10.05
CA PRO A 670 -13.13 45.03 -11.32
C PRO A 670 -11.87 45.12 -12.26
N VAL A 671 -12.04 44.72 -13.54
CA VAL A 671 -11.26 45.04 -14.79
C VAL A 671 -10.06 44.10 -15.10
N VAL A 672 -10.07 43.16 -16.07
CA VAL A 672 -10.23 43.18 -17.57
C VAL A 672 -8.90 43.46 -18.32
N ALA A 673 -8.53 42.84 -19.46
CA ALA A 673 -8.84 41.55 -20.12
C ALA A 673 -7.90 41.34 -21.37
N ALA A 674 -7.80 40.13 -21.94
CA ALA A 674 -7.26 39.85 -23.29
C ALA A 674 -7.68 38.45 -23.80
N VAL A 675 -7.45 38.13 -25.11
CA VAL A 675 -8.00 36.95 -25.82
C VAL A 675 -6.96 36.32 -26.78
N ALA A 676 -7.17 35.02 -27.12
CA ALA A 676 -6.51 34.22 -28.19
C ALA A 676 -5.10 33.64 -27.87
N THR A 677 -4.63 32.54 -28.49
CA THR A 677 -5.11 31.73 -29.64
C THR A 677 -4.69 30.24 -29.56
N LEU A 678 -5.59 29.33 -29.99
CA LEU A 678 -5.40 28.11 -30.83
C LEU A 678 -4.32 27.02 -30.54
N LEU A 679 -4.83 25.76 -30.41
CA LEU A 679 -4.39 24.49 -31.06
C LEU A 679 -2.98 23.90 -30.78
N ALA A 680 -2.70 22.59 -30.96
CA ALA A 680 -3.49 21.35 -30.88
C ALA A 680 -2.57 20.10 -30.96
N THR A 681 -3.05 18.94 -30.48
CA THR A 681 -2.73 17.54 -30.89
C THR A 681 -1.27 17.10 -31.13
N GLY A 682 -0.83 16.00 -30.50
CA GLY A 682 0.48 15.39 -30.76
C GLY A 682 0.66 13.95 -30.26
N TYR A 683 -0.28 13.04 -30.54
CA TYR A 683 -0.19 11.63 -30.12
C TYR A 683 0.38 10.74 -31.23
N VAL A 684 1.50 10.05 -30.95
CA VAL A 684 2.08 8.87 -31.65
C VAL A 684 2.27 8.92 -33.18
N ILE A 685 3.54 8.90 -33.62
CA ILE A 685 4.00 8.09 -34.77
C ILE A 685 5.31 7.37 -34.40
N LEU A 686 5.50 6.18 -34.97
CA LEU A 686 6.60 5.24 -34.74
C LEU A 686 7.90 5.57 -35.51
N ALA A 687 9.02 5.31 -34.83
CA ALA A 687 10.29 4.79 -35.37
C ALA A 687 11.11 5.65 -36.36
N VAL A 688 12.34 5.17 -36.61
CA VAL A 688 13.43 5.81 -37.38
C VAL A 688 14.02 7.03 -36.63
N ARG A 689 15.32 7.11 -36.30
CA ARG A 689 16.52 6.56 -36.96
C ARG A 689 17.61 6.15 -35.96
N ARG A 690 18.45 5.18 -36.31
CA ARG A 690 19.72 4.88 -35.62
C ARG A 690 20.85 5.82 -36.07
N ARG A 691 21.78 6.12 -35.15
CA ARG A 691 23.24 6.39 -35.29
C ARG A 691 23.73 7.79 -34.89
N ALA A 692 24.88 7.77 -34.21
CA ALA A 692 25.81 8.86 -33.87
C ALA A 692 25.27 9.89 -32.85
N SER A 693 26.02 10.29 -31.83
CA SER A 693 27.40 9.91 -31.43
C SER A 693 27.45 9.42 -29.98
#